data_AF-A0AAN7X1V9-F1
#
_entry.id   AF-A0AAN7X1V9-F1
#
_cell.length_a   1.000
_cell.length_b   1.000
_cell.length_c   1.000
_cell.angle_alpha   90.00
_cell.angle_beta   90.00
_cell.angle_gamma   90.00
#
_symmetry.space_group_name_H-M   'P 1'
#
loop_
_entity.id
_entity.type
_entity.pdbx_description
1 polymer ?
#
loop_
_entity_poly.entity_id
_entity_poly.type
_entity_poly.pdbx_seq_one_letter_code
_entity_poly.pdbx_strand_id
1 'polypeptide(L)'
;MDTVHHMLLFGCQTPVSSSSYWDCGSVQGTCEDEASIMYAWARNAPPTKLPQDVGFKVGRSSGISHFVLQIHYGDISAFRDHHRDCSGLTLRMTSKPQPFIAGIYLLMSVDTVILPGRKETNADMACDYTSYPIYPFAFRTHTHHLGKVVSGYRIRGGKWSLIGRQSPQLPQAFYPANKDVSVKYGDTIAGRCVFTGEGRTSKTYIGGTSADEMCNFYIMYYMDSRHAVPYMSCMEPGSKELFKHIPEEANMPIAVSPADMNSMMHMRHSTDYHLEQVEGWPLSSLQLGQVSGLALDSDSNLVIFHRGDHHWGADSFNSQARYQQRSVGPIQQSTILVVDSTKGTILKASGRDMFYLPHGITTDKNNNYWVTDVALHQVLKVSSDGRDTTMLALGEAFTPGSDSSHFCQPTDVAVDGDTGNIFVSDGYCNTRILKFSADGRYLSEWGAGSSDRRRRIPFQIPHSLVFLPDRQEVCVADRENGRIQCFIAQTGEFVKEIKKEEFGGEVFAISYSPDGDGLIFAVNGESLFGSAPLRGFVIDYSTLDILDTFKAEKKEFKMPHDIVVSGDGCVFVGDAGSKSVFKFTTEKLHRSVKKAGIEVQELEEMETFVQTKLRPEHNMSKTAVAQEKQIVAQHEDHTEAAEEKHSAAQPSRGQAVLPAIITTLLLVPLLLLLSTGLFICWRKNNRCEVKSEPSSVGGILGKIRGKAVGSLNLGNFFASHKGYSRQGFDQLSTEGSDQERHDVDSSDSENEEYSALPLPRPPS
;
A
#
# COMPACT_ATOMS: atom_id res chain seq x y z
N MET A 1 7.08 -3.63 -6.87
CA MET A 1 7.68 -4.78 -6.13
C MET A 1 6.55 -5.60 -5.50
N ASP A 2 5.55 -5.97 -6.31
CA ASP A 2 4.15 -5.91 -5.83
C ASP A 2 3.55 -7.29 -5.55
N THR A 3 4.04 -8.34 -6.20
CA THR A 3 3.36 -9.65 -6.21
C THR A 3 4.10 -10.76 -5.44
N VAL A 4 5.44 -10.79 -5.47
CA VAL A 4 6.23 -11.85 -4.82
C VAL A 4 6.19 -11.70 -3.29
N HIS A 5 5.62 -12.69 -2.61
CA HIS A 5 5.50 -12.73 -1.14
C HIS A 5 6.72 -13.38 -0.50
N HIS A 6 7.18 -14.51 -1.04
CA HIS A 6 8.45 -15.12 -0.65
C HIS A 6 9.05 -15.95 -1.80
N MET A 7 10.36 -16.19 -1.73
CA MET A 7 11.09 -17.04 -2.66
C MET A 7 11.94 -18.05 -1.89
N LEU A 8 11.93 -19.30 -2.31
CA LEU A 8 12.77 -20.37 -1.76
C LEU A 8 13.65 -20.92 -2.87
N LEU A 9 14.96 -21.00 -2.60
CA LEU A 9 15.91 -21.64 -3.49
C LEU A 9 16.24 -23.03 -2.95
N PHE A 10 16.03 -24.04 -3.77
CA PHE A 10 16.40 -25.43 -3.48
C PHE A 10 17.54 -25.87 -4.39
N GLY A 11 18.38 -26.76 -3.87
CA GLY A 11 19.33 -27.54 -4.64
C GLY A 11 18.94 -29.01 -4.64
N CYS A 12 18.99 -29.65 -5.80
CA CYS A 12 18.72 -31.08 -5.95
C CYS A 12 19.39 -31.66 -7.20
N GLN A 13 19.24 -32.98 -7.42
CA GLN A 13 19.74 -33.66 -8.60
C GLN A 13 18.76 -33.58 -9.75
N THR A 14 17.48 -33.80 -9.49
CA THR A 14 16.43 -33.93 -10.50
C THR A 14 15.20 -33.09 -10.12
N PRO A 15 14.96 -31.95 -10.81
CA PRO A 15 13.71 -31.21 -10.66
C PRO A 15 12.50 -32.07 -11.05
N VAL A 16 11.35 -31.84 -10.41
CA VAL A 16 10.11 -32.61 -10.69
C VAL A 16 9.59 -32.42 -12.12
N SER A 17 10.01 -31.35 -12.80
CA SER A 17 9.57 -31.02 -14.15
C SER A 17 10.71 -30.46 -14.98
N SER A 18 10.68 -30.75 -16.27
CA SER A 18 11.58 -30.18 -17.28
C SER A 18 10.95 -28.99 -18.02
N SER A 19 9.71 -28.63 -17.68
CA SER A 19 9.04 -27.44 -18.21
C SER A 19 9.76 -26.16 -17.79
N SER A 20 9.55 -25.07 -18.55
CA SER A 20 10.13 -23.76 -18.24
C SER A 20 9.75 -23.24 -16.84
N TYR A 21 8.53 -23.53 -16.39
CA TYR A 21 8.05 -23.36 -15.02
C TYR A 21 6.93 -24.36 -14.75
N TRP A 22 6.56 -24.56 -13.48
CA TRP A 22 5.43 -25.40 -13.08
C TRP A 22 4.83 -24.91 -11.75
N ASP A 23 3.58 -25.30 -11.50
CA ASP A 23 2.93 -25.03 -10.23
C ASP A 23 3.35 -26.08 -9.19
N CYS A 24 4.04 -25.61 -8.15
CA CYS A 24 4.56 -26.43 -7.05
C CYS A 24 3.44 -27.06 -6.20
N GLY A 25 2.19 -26.58 -6.30
CA GLY A 25 1.03 -27.09 -5.56
C GLY A 25 0.22 -28.15 -6.31
N SER A 26 0.26 -28.17 -7.65
CA SER A 26 -0.47 -29.14 -8.47
C SER A 26 0.39 -30.31 -8.97
N VAL A 27 1.70 -30.09 -9.15
CA VAL A 27 2.69 -31.13 -9.43
C VAL A 27 3.37 -31.51 -8.12
N GLN A 28 3.67 -32.80 -7.89
CA GLN A 28 4.20 -33.32 -6.62
C GLN A 28 5.60 -32.75 -6.26
N GLY A 29 5.63 -31.54 -5.68
CA GLY A 29 6.80 -30.98 -5.01
C GLY A 29 7.74 -30.15 -5.90
N THR A 30 8.96 -29.95 -5.41
CA THR A 30 10.01 -29.14 -6.07
C THR A 30 11.05 -29.99 -6.79
N CYS A 31 11.45 -31.13 -6.21
CA CYS A 31 12.40 -32.08 -6.77
C CYS A 31 11.87 -33.51 -6.62
N GLU A 32 12.28 -34.41 -7.52
CA GLU A 32 11.98 -35.85 -7.41
C GLU A 32 12.80 -36.50 -6.29
N ASP A 33 14.02 -36.00 -6.09
CA ASP A 33 14.93 -36.35 -5.00
C ASP A 33 14.82 -35.36 -3.83
N GLU A 34 15.69 -35.52 -2.83
CA GLU A 34 15.66 -34.71 -1.62
C GLU A 34 16.03 -33.25 -1.91
N ALA A 35 15.02 -32.37 -1.85
CA ALA A 35 15.20 -30.94 -2.04
C ALA A 35 15.93 -30.31 -0.84
N SER A 36 17.16 -29.82 -1.07
CA SER A 36 17.92 -29.11 -0.05
C SER A 36 17.62 -27.62 -0.13
N ILE A 37 16.93 -27.06 0.87
CA ILE A 37 16.74 -25.60 0.94
C ILE A 37 18.09 -24.91 1.12
N MET A 38 18.39 -23.92 0.29
CA MET A 38 19.68 -23.22 0.30
C MET A 38 19.52 -21.75 0.71
N TYR A 39 18.41 -21.14 0.31
CA TYR A 39 18.13 -19.75 0.58
C TYR A 39 16.61 -19.53 0.69
N ALA A 40 16.23 -18.58 1.53
CA ALA A 40 14.86 -18.10 1.64
C ALA A 40 14.89 -16.58 1.69
N TRP A 41 14.08 -15.97 0.84
CA TRP A 41 13.73 -14.57 0.89
C TRP A 41 12.25 -14.47 1.25
N ALA A 42 11.90 -13.60 2.18
CA ALA A 42 10.51 -13.25 2.43
C ALA A 42 10.40 -11.74 2.43
N ARG A 43 9.29 -11.24 1.89
CA ARG A 43 8.94 -9.82 1.97
C ARG A 43 8.97 -9.40 3.44
N ASN A 44 9.61 -8.27 3.73
CA ASN A 44 9.74 -7.69 5.07
C ASN A 44 10.60 -8.48 6.07
N ALA A 45 11.30 -9.54 5.65
CA ALA A 45 12.29 -10.20 6.50
C ALA A 45 13.70 -9.63 6.26
N PRO A 46 14.54 -9.50 7.32
CA PRO A 46 15.93 -9.09 7.15
C PRO A 46 16.68 -10.10 6.27
N PRO A 47 17.49 -9.65 5.31
CA PRO A 47 18.25 -10.57 4.47
C PRO A 47 19.35 -11.25 5.28
N THR A 48 19.39 -12.58 5.24
CA THR A 48 20.53 -13.33 5.78
C THR A 48 21.69 -13.27 4.80
N LYS A 49 22.84 -12.80 5.27
CA LYS A 49 24.11 -12.82 4.53
C LYS A 49 24.93 -14.02 4.96
N LEU A 50 25.52 -14.72 4.00
CA LEU A 50 26.53 -15.74 4.30
C LEU A 50 27.72 -15.10 5.01
N PRO A 51 28.29 -15.75 6.04
CA PRO A 51 29.54 -15.29 6.64
C PRO A 51 30.67 -15.26 5.61
N GLN A 52 31.71 -14.50 5.91
CA GLN A 52 32.91 -14.46 5.08
C GLN A 52 33.51 -15.86 4.93
N ASP A 53 33.96 -16.19 3.72
CA ASP A 53 34.59 -17.48 3.35
C ASP A 53 33.69 -18.73 3.54
N VAL A 54 32.38 -18.53 3.65
CA VAL A 54 31.35 -19.59 3.67
C VAL A 54 30.63 -19.62 2.32
N GLY A 55 30.46 -20.81 1.75
CA GLY A 55 29.67 -21.00 0.54
C GLY A 55 28.95 -22.34 0.51
N PHE A 56 27.85 -22.43 -0.24
CA PHE A 56 27.24 -23.72 -0.55
C PHE A 56 28.03 -24.42 -1.65
N LYS A 57 28.32 -25.71 -1.45
CA LYS A 57 28.97 -26.53 -2.47
C LYS A 57 27.93 -27.05 -3.45
N VAL A 58 28.10 -26.75 -4.74
CA VAL A 58 27.19 -27.18 -5.81
C VAL A 58 27.95 -27.79 -6.99
N GLY A 59 27.25 -28.54 -7.84
CA GLY A 59 27.77 -29.24 -9.00
C GLY A 59 28.57 -30.51 -8.66
N ARG A 60 28.96 -31.25 -9.71
CA ARG A 60 29.81 -32.47 -9.67
C ARG A 60 29.58 -33.36 -8.43
N SER A 61 30.41 -33.20 -7.40
CA SER A 61 30.49 -34.07 -6.22
C SER A 61 29.60 -33.62 -5.04
N SER A 62 28.72 -32.64 -5.22
CA SER A 62 27.92 -32.09 -4.11
C SER A 62 26.53 -32.71 -3.98
N GLY A 63 26.08 -33.49 -4.98
CA GLY A 63 24.70 -33.96 -5.05
C GLY A 63 23.67 -32.88 -5.41
N ILE A 64 24.10 -31.67 -5.80
CA ILE A 64 23.24 -30.57 -6.24
C ILE A 64 23.67 -30.19 -7.66
N SER A 65 23.00 -30.71 -8.68
CA SER A 65 23.26 -30.36 -10.08
C SER A 65 22.31 -29.29 -10.62
N HIS A 66 21.15 -29.13 -9.99
CA HIS A 66 20.14 -28.16 -10.37
C HIS A 66 19.75 -27.25 -9.21
N PHE A 67 19.35 -26.04 -9.58
CA PHE A 67 18.64 -25.12 -8.70
C PHE A 67 17.17 -25.09 -9.08
N VAL A 68 16.30 -25.17 -8.09
CA VAL A 68 14.85 -24.96 -8.26
C VAL A 68 14.46 -23.73 -7.45
N LEU A 69 14.00 -22.69 -8.14
CA LEU A 69 13.48 -21.49 -7.51
C LEU A 69 11.96 -21.60 -7.41
N GLN A 70 11.46 -21.65 -6.18
CA GLN A 70 10.05 -21.51 -5.90
C GLN A 70 9.73 -20.05 -5.59
N ILE A 71 8.72 -19.50 -6.27
CA ILE A 71 8.24 -18.15 -6.06
C ILE A 71 6.78 -18.24 -5.65
N HIS A 72 6.47 -17.75 -4.45
CA HIS A 72 5.10 -17.63 -4.00
C HIS A 72 4.61 -16.21 -4.27
N TYR A 73 3.72 -16.07 -5.24
CA TYR A 73 2.99 -14.83 -5.49
C TYR A 73 1.86 -14.74 -4.46
N GLY A 74 1.87 -13.67 -3.65
CA GLY A 74 0.84 -13.45 -2.64
C GLY A 74 -0.35 -12.74 -3.26
N ASP A 75 -0.18 -11.44 -3.50
CA ASP A 75 -1.15 -10.68 -4.28
C ASP A 75 -0.83 -10.81 -5.78
N ILE A 76 -1.84 -11.18 -6.56
CA ILE A 76 -1.76 -11.31 -8.01
C ILE A 76 -2.48 -10.17 -8.74
N SER A 77 -2.97 -9.16 -8.00
CA SER A 77 -3.67 -8.00 -8.56
C SER A 77 -2.85 -7.27 -9.62
N ALA A 78 -1.52 -7.19 -9.44
CA ALA A 78 -0.65 -6.55 -10.41
C ALA A 78 -0.55 -7.33 -11.74
N PHE A 79 -0.91 -8.62 -11.79
CA PHE A 79 -0.89 -9.43 -13.02
C PHE A 79 -2.15 -9.29 -13.88
N ARG A 80 -3.07 -8.36 -13.56
CA ARG A 80 -4.34 -8.19 -14.28
C ARG A 80 -4.17 -7.74 -15.74
N ASP A 81 -3.08 -7.05 -16.05
CA ASP A 81 -2.67 -6.66 -17.40
C ASP A 81 -1.98 -7.79 -18.18
N HIS A 82 -1.88 -8.99 -17.58
CA HIS A 82 -1.18 -10.15 -18.12
C HIS A 82 0.31 -9.93 -18.42
N HIS A 83 0.96 -8.95 -17.75
CA HIS A 83 2.40 -8.79 -17.87
C HIS A 83 3.13 -10.03 -17.31
N ARG A 84 4.32 -10.28 -17.83
CA ARG A 84 5.18 -11.38 -17.38
C ARG A 84 6.09 -10.89 -16.26
N ASP A 85 6.07 -11.57 -15.12
CA ASP A 85 7.08 -11.37 -14.07
C ASP A 85 8.32 -12.22 -14.35
N CYS A 86 9.48 -11.62 -14.08
CA CYS A 86 10.79 -12.25 -14.20
C CYS A 86 11.55 -12.20 -12.87
N SER A 87 10.83 -12.18 -11.74
CA SER A 87 11.45 -12.15 -10.42
C SER A 87 12.35 -13.38 -10.23
N GLY A 88 13.47 -13.17 -9.55
CA GLY A 88 14.49 -14.21 -9.42
C GLY A 88 15.61 -13.86 -8.46
N LEU A 89 16.62 -14.73 -8.42
CA LEU A 89 17.81 -14.57 -7.61
C LEU A 89 19.05 -14.49 -8.49
N THR A 90 19.93 -13.54 -8.21
CA THR A 90 21.28 -13.51 -8.80
C THR A 90 22.24 -14.26 -7.88
N LEU A 91 22.86 -15.33 -8.37
CA LEU A 91 23.80 -16.14 -7.61
C LEU A 91 25.24 -15.73 -7.90
N ARG A 92 26.01 -15.43 -6.85
CA ARG A 92 27.45 -15.22 -6.96
C ARG A 92 28.18 -16.55 -6.82
N MET A 93 28.73 -17.03 -7.92
CA MET A 93 29.45 -18.31 -8.00
C MET A 93 30.96 -18.11 -7.99
N THR A 94 31.70 -19.08 -7.43
CA THR A 94 33.16 -19.09 -7.48
C THR A 94 33.69 -20.51 -7.58
N SER A 95 34.73 -20.72 -8.39
CA SER A 95 35.47 -21.99 -8.43
C SER A 95 36.57 -22.07 -7.37
N LYS A 96 36.87 -20.96 -6.67
CA LYS A 96 37.82 -20.96 -5.55
C LYS A 96 37.21 -21.75 -4.38
N PRO A 97 37.85 -22.84 -3.93
CA PRO A 97 37.36 -23.61 -2.80
C PRO A 97 37.20 -22.71 -1.56
N GLN A 98 36.03 -22.75 -0.95
CA GLN A 98 35.77 -22.07 0.31
C GLN A 98 36.27 -22.95 1.46
N PRO A 99 36.93 -22.38 2.48
CA PRO A 99 37.38 -23.14 3.65
C PRO A 99 36.21 -23.70 4.45
N PHE A 100 35.05 -23.02 4.42
CA PHE A 100 33.84 -23.43 5.10
C PHE A 100 32.69 -23.64 4.12
N ILE A 101 31.94 -24.71 4.34
CA ILE A 101 30.80 -25.08 3.50
C ILE A 101 29.52 -24.93 4.32
N ALA A 102 28.54 -24.23 3.75
CA ALA A 102 27.22 -24.07 4.32
C ALA A 102 26.37 -25.34 4.12
N GLY A 103 25.50 -25.63 5.08
CA GLY A 103 24.53 -26.70 5.03
C GLY A 103 23.31 -26.42 5.90
N ILE A 104 22.29 -27.29 5.79
CA ILE A 104 21.05 -27.22 6.56
C ILE A 104 20.90 -28.43 7.47
N TYR A 105 20.44 -28.20 8.69
CA TYR A 105 19.95 -29.22 9.61
C TYR A 105 18.45 -29.00 9.82
N LEU A 106 17.62 -29.95 9.40
CA LEU A 106 16.15 -29.86 9.55
C LEU A 106 15.69 -30.66 10.79
N LEU A 107 14.98 -30.02 11.71
CA LEU A 107 14.13 -30.71 12.69
C LEU A 107 12.70 -30.71 12.16
N MET A 108 12.06 -31.87 12.09
CA MET A 108 10.69 -32.00 11.60
C MET A 108 9.88 -32.97 12.45
N SER A 109 8.66 -32.59 12.85
CA SER A 109 7.71 -33.53 13.48
C SER A 109 6.89 -34.24 12.42
N VAL A 110 6.57 -35.51 12.64
CA VAL A 110 5.80 -36.34 11.70
C VAL A 110 4.54 -36.96 12.29
N ASP A 111 4.44 -37.07 13.61
CA ASP A 111 3.41 -37.84 14.32
C ASP A 111 2.51 -36.98 15.22
N THR A 112 2.69 -35.66 15.22
CA THR A 112 1.90 -34.75 16.06
C THR A 112 0.43 -34.71 15.62
N VAL A 113 -0.49 -34.75 16.60
CA VAL A 113 -1.93 -34.59 16.40
C VAL A 113 -2.46 -33.46 17.28
N ILE A 114 -3.01 -32.43 16.67
CA ILE A 114 -3.61 -31.27 17.35
C ILE A 114 -5.10 -31.52 17.50
N LEU A 115 -5.57 -31.56 18.75
CA LEU A 115 -6.97 -31.81 19.06
C LEU A 115 -7.79 -30.50 19.02
N PRO A 116 -9.03 -30.52 18.51
CA PRO A 116 -9.89 -29.34 18.45
C PRO A 116 -10.17 -28.78 19.84
N GLY A 117 -10.14 -27.45 19.97
CA GLY A 117 -10.37 -26.71 21.22
C GLY A 117 -9.24 -26.79 22.26
N ARG A 118 -8.15 -27.52 21.97
CA ARG A 118 -7.03 -27.65 22.90
C ARG A 118 -6.14 -26.40 22.84
N LYS A 119 -5.96 -25.72 23.97
CA LYS A 119 -5.18 -24.48 24.04
C LYS A 119 -3.70 -24.64 23.66
N GLU A 120 -3.10 -25.77 24.03
CA GLU A 120 -1.69 -26.05 23.81
C GLU A 120 -1.45 -27.50 23.42
N THR A 121 -0.76 -27.70 22.30
CA THR A 121 -0.22 -28.99 21.85
C THR A 121 1.25 -28.81 21.47
N ASN A 122 2.14 -29.59 22.09
CA ASN A 122 3.57 -29.52 21.83
C ASN A 122 4.01 -30.65 20.90
N ALA A 123 4.75 -30.28 19.86
CA ALA A 123 5.48 -31.18 18.98
C ALA A 123 6.96 -31.11 19.32
N ASP A 124 7.49 -32.18 19.92
CA ASP A 124 8.86 -32.26 20.42
C ASP A 124 9.69 -33.15 19.51
N MET A 125 10.87 -32.68 19.10
CA MET A 125 11.81 -33.44 18.27
C MET A 125 13.19 -33.39 18.91
N ALA A 126 13.91 -34.52 18.99
CA ALA A 126 15.29 -34.51 19.46
C ALA A 126 16.08 -35.67 18.86
N CYS A 127 17.29 -35.39 18.37
CA CYS A 127 18.22 -36.40 17.91
C CYS A 127 19.63 -36.13 18.43
N ASP A 128 20.36 -37.21 18.69
CA ASP A 128 21.77 -37.13 19.03
C ASP A 128 22.61 -36.80 17.79
N TYR A 129 23.51 -35.85 17.95
CA TYR A 129 24.37 -35.35 16.91
C TYR A 129 25.66 -36.17 16.84
N THR A 130 25.89 -36.82 15.71
CA THR A 130 26.97 -37.81 15.53
C THR A 130 28.02 -37.42 14.48
N SER A 131 28.00 -36.18 14.01
CA SER A 131 28.90 -35.69 12.95
C SER A 131 29.98 -34.74 13.50
N TYR A 132 30.82 -34.22 12.58
CA TYR A 132 31.82 -33.19 12.87
C TYR A 132 31.16 -31.88 13.31
N PRO A 133 31.87 -30.98 14.03
CA PRO A 133 31.26 -29.77 14.55
C PRO A 133 30.60 -28.88 13.47
N ILE A 134 29.39 -28.42 13.78
CA ILE A 134 28.67 -27.40 12.99
C ILE A 134 28.55 -26.10 13.78
N TYR A 135 28.52 -25.00 13.03
CA TYR A 135 28.35 -23.65 13.56
C TYR A 135 27.09 -23.02 12.96
N PRO A 136 25.94 -23.15 13.65
CA PRO A 136 24.73 -22.41 13.32
C PRO A 136 25.00 -20.92 13.16
N PHE A 137 24.53 -20.33 12.06
CA PHE A 137 24.60 -18.87 11.86
C PHE A 137 23.26 -18.26 11.44
N ALA A 138 22.32 -19.07 10.95
CA ALA A 138 20.94 -18.66 10.75
C ALA A 138 19.95 -19.80 11.03
N PHE A 139 18.68 -19.48 11.25
CA PHE A 139 17.61 -20.46 11.44
C PHE A 139 16.31 -19.98 10.80
N ARG A 140 15.42 -20.89 10.42
CA ARG A 140 14.09 -20.60 9.88
C ARG A 140 13.06 -21.50 10.55
N THR A 141 11.92 -20.93 10.91
CA THR A 141 10.77 -21.66 11.45
C THR A 141 9.69 -21.79 10.37
N HIS A 142 8.95 -22.89 10.37
CA HIS A 142 7.81 -23.06 9.49
C HIS A 142 6.73 -23.93 10.15
N THR A 143 5.51 -23.38 10.18
CA THR A 143 4.25 -24.05 10.49
C THR A 143 3.16 -23.47 9.58
N HIS A 144 1.96 -24.04 9.60
CA HIS A 144 0.77 -23.36 9.08
C HIS A 144 0.14 -22.50 10.21
N HIS A 145 -1.17 -22.22 10.13
CA HIS A 145 -1.84 -21.19 10.94
C HIS A 145 -1.97 -21.46 12.45
N LEU A 146 -1.80 -22.69 12.91
CA LEU A 146 -1.99 -23.07 14.31
C LEU A 146 -0.74 -22.89 15.18
N GLY A 147 0.44 -22.76 14.56
CA GLY A 147 1.71 -22.61 15.27
C GLY A 147 1.81 -21.27 16.00
N LYS A 148 2.23 -21.30 17.27
CA LYS A 148 2.39 -20.13 18.14
C LYS A 148 3.84 -19.73 18.34
N VAL A 149 4.72 -20.70 18.56
CA VAL A 149 6.15 -20.48 18.69
C VAL A 149 6.90 -21.75 18.31
N VAL A 150 8.05 -21.59 17.66
CA VAL A 150 8.98 -22.68 17.39
C VAL A 150 10.35 -22.31 17.92
N SER A 151 10.96 -23.23 18.67
CA SER A 151 12.26 -23.04 19.32
C SER A 151 13.18 -24.22 19.04
N GLY A 152 14.47 -23.94 18.84
CA GLY A 152 15.52 -24.94 18.65
C GLY A 152 16.69 -24.74 19.60
N TYR A 153 17.23 -25.85 20.11
CA TYR A 153 18.22 -25.89 21.16
C TYR A 153 19.31 -26.94 20.89
N ARG A 154 20.48 -26.69 21.43
CA ARG A 154 21.52 -27.70 21.63
C ARG A 154 21.60 -28.06 23.12
N ILE A 155 21.59 -29.36 23.41
CA ILE A 155 21.75 -29.92 24.76
C ILE A 155 23.14 -30.55 24.88
N ARG A 156 23.90 -30.13 25.88
CA ARG A 156 25.23 -30.69 26.19
C ARG A 156 25.38 -30.85 27.69
N GLY A 157 25.58 -32.07 28.18
CA GLY A 157 25.68 -32.35 29.63
C GLY A 157 24.43 -31.88 30.41
N GLY A 158 23.24 -32.04 29.83
CA GLY A 158 21.97 -31.58 30.41
C GLY A 158 21.70 -30.08 30.28
N LYS A 159 22.66 -29.26 29.83
CA LYS A 159 22.46 -27.82 29.64
C LYS A 159 21.86 -27.52 28.27
N TRP A 160 20.71 -26.87 28.26
CA TRP A 160 20.04 -26.36 27.06
C TRP A 160 20.66 -25.02 26.63
N SER A 161 20.88 -24.83 25.34
CA SER A 161 21.40 -23.59 24.78
C SER A 161 20.66 -23.25 23.51
N LEU A 162 20.05 -22.06 23.50
CA LEU A 162 19.16 -21.61 22.44
C LEU A 162 19.93 -21.39 21.14
N ILE A 163 19.52 -22.07 20.08
CA ILE A 163 19.99 -21.83 18.71
C ILE A 163 19.17 -20.70 18.09
N GLY A 164 17.85 -20.75 18.25
CA GLY A 164 16.91 -19.75 17.75
C GLY A 164 15.49 -20.04 18.21
N ARG A 165 14.67 -19.00 18.29
CA ARG A 165 13.25 -19.07 18.66
C ARG A 165 12.50 -17.98 17.91
N GLN A 166 11.39 -18.35 17.26
CA GLN A 166 10.60 -17.40 16.48
C GLN A 166 9.12 -17.79 16.43
N SER A 167 8.22 -16.81 16.28
CA SER A 167 6.84 -17.07 15.90
C SER A 167 6.80 -17.53 14.44
N PRO A 168 6.23 -18.71 14.12
CA PRO A 168 6.10 -19.16 12.74
C PRO A 168 5.03 -18.37 11.96
N GLN A 169 4.26 -17.51 12.65
CA GLN A 169 3.37 -16.49 12.06
C GLN A 169 4.10 -15.15 11.87
N LEU A 170 5.43 -15.13 11.74
CA LEU A 170 6.19 -13.98 11.25
C LEU A 170 6.84 -14.37 9.91
N PRO A 171 7.31 -13.40 9.08
CA PRO A 171 7.91 -13.71 7.79
C PRO A 171 8.91 -14.86 7.88
N GLN A 172 8.63 -15.97 7.20
CA GLN A 172 9.37 -17.23 7.37
C GLN A 172 10.66 -17.23 6.53
N ALA A 173 11.55 -16.28 6.79
CA ALA A 173 12.91 -16.24 6.25
C ALA A 173 13.92 -16.86 7.23
N PHE A 174 15.19 -16.83 6.84
CA PHE A 174 16.29 -17.13 7.76
C PHE A 174 16.58 -15.92 8.65
N TYR A 175 16.58 -16.14 9.96
CA TYR A 175 16.96 -15.19 11.01
C TYR A 175 18.36 -15.54 11.55
N PRO A 176 19.15 -14.58 12.03
CA PRO A 176 20.45 -14.87 12.63
C PRO A 176 20.34 -15.83 13.83
N ALA A 177 21.15 -16.89 13.84
CA ALA A 177 21.22 -17.84 14.96
C ALA A 177 22.17 -17.34 16.06
N ASN A 178 22.07 -17.95 17.24
CA ASN A 178 22.99 -17.69 18.33
C ASN A 178 24.41 -18.16 17.98
N LYS A 179 25.31 -17.19 17.78
CA LYS A 179 26.70 -17.42 17.35
C LYS A 179 27.56 -18.13 18.39
N ASP A 180 27.16 -18.10 19.66
CA ASP A 180 27.89 -18.73 20.76
C ASP A 180 27.59 -20.24 20.88
N VAL A 181 26.66 -20.74 20.07
CA VAL A 181 26.26 -22.15 20.07
C VAL A 181 26.93 -22.89 18.93
N SER A 182 27.95 -23.68 19.24
CA SER A 182 28.42 -24.77 18.37
C SER A 182 27.79 -26.10 18.78
N VAL A 183 27.49 -26.93 17.78
CA VAL A 183 27.05 -28.32 17.98
C VAL A 183 28.20 -29.25 17.59
N LYS A 184 28.45 -30.26 18.41
CA LYS A 184 29.53 -31.23 18.21
C LYS A 184 29.05 -32.64 18.53
N TYR A 185 29.86 -33.63 18.14
CA TYR A 185 29.61 -35.03 18.45
C TYR A 185 29.20 -35.25 19.92
N GLY A 186 28.10 -35.95 20.13
CA GLY A 186 27.54 -36.29 21.44
C GLY A 186 26.61 -35.21 22.05
N ASP A 187 26.39 -34.09 21.38
CA ASP A 187 25.30 -33.17 21.73
C ASP A 187 23.95 -33.73 21.26
N THR A 188 22.85 -33.32 21.89
CA THR A 188 21.50 -33.55 21.35
C THR A 188 20.97 -32.25 20.76
N ILE A 189 20.48 -32.28 19.53
CA ILE A 189 19.75 -31.14 18.93
C ILE A 189 18.27 -31.39 19.16
N ALA A 190 17.59 -30.43 19.79
CA ALA A 190 16.18 -30.53 20.15
C ALA A 190 15.38 -29.33 19.63
N GLY A 191 14.11 -29.56 19.27
CA GLY A 191 13.18 -28.51 18.88
C GLY A 191 11.79 -28.75 19.46
N ARG A 192 11.05 -27.65 19.68
CA ARG A 192 9.65 -27.66 20.10
C ARG A 192 8.84 -26.71 19.22
N CYS A 193 7.74 -27.19 18.65
CA CYS A 193 6.66 -26.34 18.15
C CYS A 193 5.49 -26.37 19.14
N VAL A 194 4.91 -25.20 19.41
CA VAL A 194 3.72 -25.04 20.24
C VAL A 194 2.56 -24.66 19.34
N PHE A 195 1.45 -25.40 19.42
CA PHE A 195 0.25 -25.21 18.61
C PHE A 195 -0.99 -24.92 19.47
N THR A 196 -1.99 -24.23 18.89
CA THR A 196 -3.36 -24.19 19.40
C THR A 196 -4.31 -24.97 18.51
N GLY A 197 -5.27 -25.67 19.10
CA GLY A 197 -6.41 -26.27 18.41
C GLY A 197 -7.70 -25.43 18.53
N GLU A 198 -7.64 -24.25 19.16
CA GLU A 198 -8.79 -23.35 19.24
C GLU A 198 -9.25 -22.90 17.85
N GLY A 199 -10.56 -22.84 17.63
CA GLY A 199 -11.15 -22.52 16.33
C GLY A 199 -11.26 -23.69 15.34
N ARG A 200 -10.65 -24.85 15.62
CA ARG A 200 -10.80 -26.07 14.80
C ARG A 200 -11.96 -26.93 15.30
N THR A 201 -12.69 -27.54 14.37
CA THR A 201 -13.80 -28.48 14.66
C THR A 201 -13.39 -29.95 14.52
N SER A 202 -12.26 -30.23 13.86
CA SER A 202 -11.71 -31.57 13.65
C SER A 202 -10.24 -31.66 14.09
N LYS A 203 -9.73 -32.90 14.21
CA LYS A 203 -8.30 -33.14 14.49
C LYS A 203 -7.46 -32.65 13.32
N THR A 204 -6.37 -31.97 13.62
CA THR A 204 -5.37 -31.54 12.63
C THR A 204 -4.12 -32.42 12.77
N TYR A 205 -3.63 -32.96 11.65
CA TYR A 205 -2.45 -33.84 11.58
C TYR A 205 -1.28 -33.12 10.92
N ILE A 206 -0.08 -33.66 11.04
CA ILE A 206 1.05 -33.20 10.21
C ILE A 206 0.83 -33.59 8.75
N GLY A 207 0.97 -32.63 7.83
CA GLY A 207 0.73 -32.83 6.40
C GLY A 207 1.04 -31.60 5.54
N GLY A 208 0.92 -31.78 4.22
CA GLY A 208 1.33 -30.80 3.23
C GLY A 208 0.31 -29.72 2.88
N THR A 209 -0.95 -29.86 3.30
CA THR A 209 -2.03 -28.95 2.89
C THR A 209 -2.29 -27.87 3.93
N SER A 210 -2.97 -26.78 3.55
CA SER A 210 -3.38 -25.72 4.48
C SER A 210 -4.35 -26.19 5.57
N ALA A 211 -5.02 -27.33 5.37
CA ALA A 211 -5.86 -27.97 6.39
C ALA A 211 -5.04 -28.74 7.43
N ASP A 212 -3.85 -29.21 7.03
CA ASP A 212 -2.87 -29.88 7.89
C ASP A 212 -2.00 -28.88 8.64
N GLU A 213 -1.04 -29.37 9.41
CA GLU A 213 0.02 -28.57 10.03
C GLU A 213 1.42 -29.06 9.68
N MET A 214 2.42 -28.21 9.93
CA MET A 214 3.82 -28.59 9.86
C MET A 214 4.56 -28.08 11.10
N CYS A 215 5.62 -28.79 11.49
CA CYS A 215 6.53 -28.34 12.53
C CYS A 215 7.96 -28.51 12.02
N ASN A 216 8.49 -27.45 11.40
CA ASN A 216 9.83 -27.46 10.81
C ASN A 216 10.71 -26.39 11.45
N PHE A 217 11.92 -26.77 11.86
CA PHE A 217 12.96 -25.86 12.31
C PHE A 217 14.24 -26.13 11.52
N TYR A 218 14.58 -25.21 10.62
CA TYR A 218 15.75 -25.27 9.76
C TYR A 218 16.90 -24.54 10.44
N ILE A 219 18.05 -25.18 10.58
CA ILE A 219 19.28 -24.58 11.09
C ILE A 219 20.25 -24.48 9.93
N MET A 220 20.60 -23.26 9.54
CA MET A 220 21.66 -23.01 8.58
C MET A 220 22.99 -22.91 9.32
N TYR A 221 23.93 -23.76 8.97
CA TYR A 221 25.24 -23.88 9.61
C TYR A 221 26.37 -23.85 8.58
N TYR A 222 27.59 -23.66 9.06
CA TYR A 222 28.80 -23.97 8.28
C TYR A 222 29.65 -25.03 8.97
N MET A 223 30.44 -25.76 8.16
CA MET A 223 31.40 -26.79 8.58
C MET A 223 32.75 -26.57 7.88
N ASP A 224 33.82 -27.15 8.44
CA ASP A 224 35.09 -27.27 7.73
C ASP A 224 34.90 -28.07 6.43
N SER A 225 35.44 -27.55 5.33
CA SER A 225 35.26 -28.10 3.98
C SER A 225 35.64 -29.58 3.81
N ARG A 226 36.53 -30.12 4.66
CA ARG A 226 36.96 -31.53 4.57
C ARG A 226 35.92 -32.51 5.10
N HIS A 227 35.04 -32.05 5.98
CA HIS A 227 34.06 -32.86 6.70
C HIS A 227 32.62 -32.39 6.47
N ALA A 228 32.43 -31.47 5.53
CA ALA A 228 31.17 -30.81 5.30
C ALA A 228 30.10 -31.78 4.80
N VAL A 229 29.00 -31.82 5.53
CA VAL A 229 27.75 -32.46 5.10
C VAL A 229 26.80 -31.33 4.71
N PRO A 230 26.25 -31.31 3.48
CA PRO A 230 25.41 -30.21 3.02
C PRO A 230 24.00 -30.22 3.62
N TYR A 231 23.51 -31.40 4.03
CA TYR A 231 22.16 -31.56 4.56
C TYR A 231 22.10 -32.66 5.61
N MET A 232 21.39 -32.40 6.70
CA MET A 232 21.08 -33.34 7.78
C MET A 232 19.64 -33.12 8.23
N SER A 233 18.99 -34.15 8.77
CA SER A 233 17.63 -34.04 9.30
C SER A 233 17.41 -34.89 10.55
N CYS A 234 16.45 -34.50 11.36
CA CYS A 234 15.99 -35.21 12.54
C CYS A 234 14.46 -35.22 12.57
N MET A 235 13.88 -36.42 12.60
CA MET A 235 12.45 -36.65 12.65
C MET A 235 12.02 -37.47 13.87
N GLU A 236 12.95 -37.71 14.80
CA GLU A 236 12.69 -38.52 15.98
C GLU A 236 11.90 -37.73 17.04
N PRO A 237 10.81 -38.29 17.58
CA PRO A 237 10.03 -37.61 18.61
C PRO A 237 10.82 -37.49 19.90
N GLY A 238 10.79 -36.30 20.50
CA GLY A 238 11.43 -36.02 21.78
C GLY A 238 10.77 -36.77 22.94
N SER A 239 11.57 -37.36 23.83
CA SER A 239 11.03 -38.02 25.03
C SER A 239 10.45 -37.00 26.02
N LYS A 240 9.34 -37.35 26.67
CA LYS A 240 8.72 -36.49 27.68
C LYS A 240 9.67 -36.21 28.85
N GLU A 241 10.51 -37.18 29.20
CA GLU A 241 11.51 -37.07 30.26
C GLU A 241 12.57 -36.01 29.96
N LEU A 242 13.05 -35.96 28.71
CA LEU A 242 14.01 -34.95 28.28
C LEU A 242 13.37 -33.55 28.31
N PHE A 243 12.20 -33.41 27.69
CA PHE A 243 11.51 -32.15 27.50
C PHE A 243 10.83 -31.59 28.76
N LYS A 244 10.80 -32.33 29.88
CA LYS A 244 10.47 -31.78 31.20
C LYS A 244 11.44 -30.68 31.65
N HIS A 245 12.68 -30.71 31.15
CA HIS A 245 13.75 -29.77 31.52
C HIS A 245 13.97 -28.68 30.47
N ILE A 246 13.09 -28.56 29.47
CA ILE A 246 13.20 -27.50 28.46
C ILE A 246 13.04 -26.13 29.13
N PRO A 247 13.82 -25.11 28.74
CA PRO A 247 13.64 -23.76 29.25
C PRO A 247 12.21 -23.24 29.05
N GLU A 248 11.69 -22.50 30.03
CA GLU A 248 10.29 -22.04 30.04
C GLU A 248 9.95 -21.15 28.84
N GLU A 249 10.93 -20.39 28.33
CA GLU A 249 10.71 -19.53 27.17
C GLU A 249 10.29 -20.31 25.91
N ALA A 250 10.58 -21.62 25.82
CA ALA A 250 10.15 -22.46 24.71
C ALA A 250 8.61 -22.61 24.64
N ASN A 251 7.91 -22.46 25.76
CA ASN A 251 6.45 -22.58 25.86
C ASN A 251 5.74 -21.23 25.79
N MET A 252 6.46 -20.15 26.07
CA MET A 252 5.91 -18.81 26.00
C MET A 252 5.76 -18.43 24.53
N PRO A 253 4.55 -18.05 24.06
CA PRO A 253 4.43 -17.35 22.79
C PRO A 253 5.37 -16.14 22.82
N ILE A 254 6.07 -15.90 21.72
CA ILE A 254 6.73 -14.60 21.57
C ILE A 254 5.59 -13.58 21.60
N ALA A 255 5.70 -12.55 22.43
CA ALA A 255 4.75 -11.45 22.45
C ALA A 255 4.86 -10.74 21.11
N VAL A 256 4.10 -11.26 20.16
CA VAL A 256 3.84 -10.63 18.89
C VAL A 256 2.94 -9.47 19.29
N SER A 257 3.46 -8.24 19.30
CA SER A 257 2.62 -7.08 19.61
C SER A 257 1.41 -7.07 18.67
N PRO A 258 0.28 -6.42 19.01
CA PRO A 258 -0.78 -6.22 18.05
C PRO A 258 -0.23 -5.62 16.75
N ALA A 259 0.85 -4.82 16.77
CA ALA A 259 1.59 -4.45 15.57
C ALA A 259 2.22 -5.68 14.88
N ASP A 260 3.01 -6.51 15.55
CA ASP A 260 3.63 -7.73 14.97
C ASP A 260 2.61 -8.79 14.48
N MET A 261 1.41 -8.87 15.06
CA MET A 261 0.39 -9.90 14.73
C MET A 261 -0.62 -9.35 13.73
N ASN A 262 -0.83 -8.04 13.77
CA ASN A 262 -1.33 -7.31 12.63
C ASN A 262 -0.45 -7.62 11.42
N SER A 263 0.84 -7.98 11.49
CA SER A 263 1.60 -8.29 10.26
C SER A 263 1.12 -9.48 9.46
N MET A 264 0.22 -10.29 10.03
CA MET A 264 -0.37 -11.40 9.32
C MET A 264 -1.87 -11.33 9.14
N MET A 265 -2.57 -10.31 9.65
CA MET A 265 -3.97 -10.05 9.26
C MET A 265 -4.33 -8.59 9.00
N HIS A 266 -3.52 -7.61 9.43
CA HIS A 266 -3.67 -6.16 9.23
C HIS A 266 -2.37 -5.32 9.50
N MET A 267 -1.16 -5.57 8.95
CA MET A 267 -0.03 -4.58 9.05
C MET A 267 0.01 -3.80 7.77
N ARG A 268 -0.95 -2.91 7.71
CA ARG A 268 -0.58 -1.51 7.61
C ARG A 268 -0.45 -1.00 9.05
N HIS A 269 0.46 -0.08 9.32
CA HIS A 269 0.76 0.55 10.63
C HIS A 269 1.50 -0.36 11.62
N SER A 270 2.79 -0.23 11.95
CA SER A 270 3.75 0.87 11.86
C SER A 270 5.16 0.24 11.98
N THR A 271 5.92 0.26 10.89
CA THR A 271 7.38 0.31 10.92
C THR A 271 7.75 1.62 10.24
N ASP A 272 8.20 2.63 10.99
CA ASP A 272 8.74 3.92 10.53
C ASP A 272 8.33 4.34 9.11
N TYR A 273 7.02 4.35 8.83
CA TYR A 273 6.51 5.01 7.63
C TYR A 273 6.37 6.46 8.04
N HIS A 274 7.51 7.15 8.11
CA HIS A 274 7.54 8.58 8.39
C HIS A 274 7.99 9.31 7.14
N LEU A 275 7.14 10.21 6.65
CA LEU A 275 7.45 11.13 5.59
C LEU A 275 8.17 12.34 6.18
N GLU A 276 9.44 12.47 5.81
CA GLU A 276 10.25 13.63 6.16
C GLU A 276 10.29 14.62 5.00
N GLN A 277 10.31 15.91 5.33
CA GLN A 277 10.45 16.95 4.32
C GLN A 277 11.86 16.87 3.71
N VAL A 278 11.94 16.89 2.37
CA VAL A 278 13.23 17.01 1.67
C VAL A 278 13.70 18.45 1.74
N GLU A 279 14.69 18.71 2.61
CA GLU A 279 15.27 20.05 2.73
C GLU A 279 16.00 20.49 1.46
N GLY A 280 15.87 21.77 1.11
CA GLY A 280 16.57 22.37 -0.03
C GLY A 280 15.96 22.03 -1.40
N TRP A 281 14.82 21.34 -1.44
CA TRP A 281 14.01 21.18 -2.64
C TRP A 281 12.87 22.21 -2.66
N PRO A 282 12.59 22.87 -3.80
CA PRO A 282 13.34 22.83 -5.05
C PRO A 282 14.69 23.57 -4.93
N LEU A 283 15.69 23.16 -5.73
CA LEU A 283 17.03 23.76 -5.70
C LEU A 283 17.03 25.24 -6.17
N SER A 284 16.05 25.61 -6.98
CA SER A 284 15.83 26.97 -7.48
C SER A 284 14.42 27.44 -7.20
N SER A 285 14.25 28.75 -6.97
CA SER A 285 12.91 29.32 -6.77
C SER A 285 12.08 29.22 -8.05
N LEU A 286 10.87 28.67 -7.93
CA LEU A 286 9.94 28.46 -9.04
C LEU A 286 9.07 29.69 -9.37
N GLN A 287 9.18 30.79 -8.62
CA GLN A 287 8.40 32.04 -8.82
C GLN A 287 6.88 31.80 -9.02
N LEU A 288 6.26 31.07 -8.09
CA LEU A 288 4.87 30.61 -8.22
C LEU A 288 3.86 31.65 -7.73
N GLY A 289 2.65 31.59 -8.32
CA GLY A 289 1.44 32.19 -7.78
C GLY A 289 0.81 31.33 -6.68
N GLN A 290 -0.50 31.49 -6.44
CA GLN A 290 -1.23 30.51 -5.63
C GLN A 290 -1.18 29.16 -6.35
N VAL A 291 -0.54 28.15 -5.74
CA VAL A 291 -0.51 26.78 -6.27
C VAL A 291 -1.89 26.19 -6.07
N SER A 292 -2.59 25.92 -7.17
CA SER A 292 -3.98 25.47 -7.14
C SER A 292 -4.10 23.97 -7.39
N GLY A 293 -3.20 23.38 -8.19
CA GLY A 293 -3.23 21.96 -8.48
C GLY A 293 -1.86 21.37 -8.79
N LEU A 294 -1.72 20.06 -8.59
CA LEU A 294 -0.54 19.26 -8.84
C LEU A 294 -0.92 17.96 -9.56
N ALA A 295 -0.12 17.55 -10.53
CA ALA A 295 -0.23 16.26 -11.19
C ALA A 295 1.17 15.68 -11.48
N LEU A 296 1.22 14.46 -12.01
CA LEU A 296 2.46 13.83 -12.46
C LEU A 296 2.33 13.41 -13.92
N ASP A 297 3.34 13.66 -14.74
CA ASP A 297 3.38 13.08 -16.08
C ASP A 297 3.84 11.61 -16.06
N SER A 298 3.82 10.95 -17.22
CA SER A 298 4.26 9.55 -17.38
C SER A 298 5.70 9.30 -16.95
N ASP A 299 6.54 10.33 -16.95
CA ASP A 299 7.95 10.27 -16.59
C ASP A 299 8.17 10.58 -15.09
N SER A 300 7.08 10.73 -14.33
CA SER A 300 7.09 11.12 -12.92
C SER A 300 7.70 12.50 -12.66
N ASN A 301 7.63 13.42 -13.64
CA ASN A 301 7.88 14.83 -13.41
C ASN A 301 6.66 15.47 -12.77
N LEU A 302 6.89 16.46 -11.91
CA LEU A 302 5.84 17.20 -11.24
C LEU A 302 5.24 18.23 -12.19
N VAL A 303 3.93 18.18 -12.41
CA VAL A 303 3.17 19.20 -13.13
C VAL A 303 2.51 20.11 -12.10
N ILE A 304 2.86 21.39 -12.11
CA ILE A 304 2.34 22.41 -11.19
C ILE A 304 1.37 23.31 -11.94
N PHE A 305 0.16 23.48 -11.41
CA PHE A 305 -0.82 24.45 -11.89
C PHE A 305 -0.97 25.58 -10.88
N HIS A 306 -0.74 26.82 -11.31
CA HIS A 306 -0.77 27.99 -10.43
C HIS A 306 -1.44 29.21 -11.07
N ARG A 307 -1.91 30.12 -10.21
CA ARG A 307 -2.68 31.31 -10.62
C ARG A 307 -1.85 32.51 -11.08
N GLY A 308 -0.55 32.34 -11.28
CA GLY A 308 0.36 33.44 -11.62
C GLY A 308 0.20 34.66 -10.70
N ASP A 309 -0.10 35.81 -11.29
CA ASP A 309 -0.41 37.09 -10.64
C ASP A 309 -1.88 37.26 -10.23
N HIS A 310 -2.78 36.38 -10.67
CA HIS A 310 -4.16 36.38 -10.24
C HIS A 310 -4.30 35.81 -8.83
N HIS A 311 -5.27 36.37 -8.09
CA HIS A 311 -5.58 35.96 -6.73
C HIS A 311 -7.06 35.64 -6.61
N TRP A 312 -7.38 34.50 -6.01
CA TRP A 312 -8.75 34.23 -5.57
C TRP A 312 -8.95 34.80 -4.18
N GLY A 313 -9.79 35.84 -4.11
CA GLY A 313 -10.24 36.47 -2.87
C GLY A 313 -11.76 36.52 -2.76
N ALA A 314 -12.24 37.18 -1.71
CA ALA A 314 -13.67 37.34 -1.43
C ALA A 314 -14.42 38.17 -2.50
N ASP A 315 -13.70 38.94 -3.31
CA ASP A 315 -14.22 39.82 -4.36
C ASP A 315 -14.19 39.19 -5.76
N SER A 316 -13.63 37.98 -5.91
CA SER A 316 -13.50 37.33 -7.21
C SER A 316 -14.86 36.99 -7.83
N PHE A 317 -15.88 36.68 -7.01
CA PHE A 317 -17.21 36.27 -7.44
C PHE A 317 -18.31 37.04 -6.71
N ASN A 318 -19.42 37.30 -7.39
CA ASN A 318 -20.64 37.80 -6.75
C ASN A 318 -21.52 36.66 -6.22
N SER A 319 -22.67 36.99 -5.62
CA SER A 319 -23.60 36.00 -5.06
C SER A 319 -24.24 35.06 -6.08
N GLN A 320 -24.16 35.37 -7.37
CA GLN A 320 -24.58 34.51 -8.47
C GLN A 320 -23.41 33.72 -9.08
N ALA A 321 -22.31 33.60 -8.36
CA ALA A 321 -21.08 32.92 -8.78
C ALA A 321 -20.50 33.47 -10.10
N ARG A 322 -20.78 34.73 -10.47
CA ARG A 322 -20.20 35.32 -11.68
C ARG A 322 -18.85 35.95 -11.35
N TYR A 323 -17.83 35.59 -12.12
CA TYR A 323 -16.50 36.18 -11.99
C TYR A 323 -16.51 37.69 -12.29
N GLN A 324 -15.98 38.50 -11.38
CA GLN A 324 -16.03 39.97 -11.43
C GLN A 324 -14.85 40.60 -12.17
N GLN A 325 -13.68 39.95 -12.18
CA GLN A 325 -12.43 40.53 -12.67
C GLN A 325 -12.16 40.19 -14.15
N ARG A 326 -13.21 39.99 -14.97
CA ARG A 326 -13.07 39.61 -16.40
C ARG A 326 -12.25 40.61 -17.22
N SER A 327 -12.32 41.90 -16.86
CA SER A 327 -11.63 42.98 -17.57
C SER A 327 -10.11 42.96 -17.39
N VAL A 328 -9.58 42.22 -16.41
CA VAL A 328 -8.13 42.03 -16.23
C VAL A 328 -7.53 41.21 -17.37
N GLY A 329 -8.34 40.39 -18.04
CA GLY A 329 -7.86 39.45 -19.06
C GLY A 329 -7.39 38.12 -18.46
N PRO A 330 -6.99 37.15 -19.29
CA PRO A 330 -6.42 35.89 -18.81
C PRO A 330 -5.00 36.10 -18.24
N ILE A 331 -4.57 35.14 -17.42
CA ILE A 331 -3.23 35.12 -16.80
C ILE A 331 -2.18 35.12 -17.90
N GLN A 332 -1.38 36.18 -17.93
CA GLN A 332 -0.32 36.39 -18.92
C GLN A 332 0.91 35.52 -18.67
N GLN A 333 1.03 34.89 -17.51
CA GLN A 333 2.16 34.02 -17.15
C GLN A 333 1.89 32.58 -17.60
N SER A 334 2.95 31.78 -17.78
CA SER A 334 2.78 30.33 -17.88
C SER A 334 2.21 29.81 -16.58
N THR A 335 1.07 29.14 -16.63
CA THR A 335 0.32 28.66 -15.46
C THR A 335 0.58 27.19 -15.17
N ILE A 336 1.03 26.43 -16.17
CA ILE A 336 1.37 25.01 -16.08
C ILE A 336 2.89 24.89 -16.21
N LEU A 337 3.54 24.37 -15.16
CA LEU A 337 4.99 24.14 -15.14
C LEU A 337 5.27 22.65 -14.94
N VAL A 338 6.06 22.04 -15.82
CA VAL A 338 6.62 20.70 -15.61
C VAL A 338 7.98 20.86 -14.97
N VAL A 339 8.19 20.20 -13.84
CA VAL A 339 9.33 20.36 -12.95
C VAL A 339 9.96 19.00 -12.67
N ASP A 340 11.29 18.93 -12.77
CA ASP A 340 12.07 17.75 -12.41
C ASP A 340 11.82 17.41 -10.94
N SER A 341 11.28 16.22 -10.68
CA SER A 341 10.89 15.79 -9.33
C SER A 341 12.09 15.63 -8.38
N THR A 342 13.31 15.48 -8.90
CA THR A 342 14.55 15.33 -8.13
C THR A 342 15.22 16.67 -7.83
N LYS A 343 15.41 17.52 -8.84
CA LYS A 343 16.14 18.79 -8.75
C LYS A 343 15.23 19.99 -8.45
N GLY A 344 13.96 19.90 -8.82
CA GLY A 344 13.03 21.02 -8.72
C GLY A 344 13.29 22.11 -9.76
N THR A 345 13.90 21.77 -10.90
CA THR A 345 14.14 22.68 -12.02
C THR A 345 13.01 22.61 -13.03
N ILE A 346 12.61 23.75 -13.60
CA ILE A 346 11.57 23.81 -14.63
C ILE A 346 12.10 23.15 -15.91
N LEU A 347 11.40 22.12 -16.37
CA LEU A 347 11.66 21.42 -17.63
C LEU A 347 10.85 22.01 -18.77
N LYS A 348 9.59 22.39 -18.49
CA LYS A 348 8.67 22.96 -19.48
C LYS A 348 7.69 23.93 -18.83
N ALA A 349 7.27 24.94 -19.58
CA ALA A 349 6.26 25.91 -19.18
C ALA A 349 5.21 26.08 -20.30
N SER A 350 3.93 26.13 -19.93
CA SER A 350 2.77 26.17 -20.83
C SER A 350 1.58 26.87 -20.15
N GLY A 351 0.47 27.03 -20.86
CA GLY A 351 -0.79 27.54 -20.31
C GLY A 351 -0.84 29.07 -20.21
N ARG A 352 -0.11 29.76 -21.09
CA ARG A 352 -0.06 31.22 -21.10
C ARG A 352 -1.31 31.77 -21.81
N ASP A 353 -1.93 32.82 -21.27
CA ASP A 353 -3.10 33.48 -21.88
C ASP A 353 -4.37 32.59 -21.99
N MET A 354 -4.42 31.48 -21.25
CA MET A 354 -5.52 30.50 -21.34
C MET A 354 -6.53 30.57 -20.19
N PHE A 355 -6.07 30.88 -18.97
CA PHE A 355 -6.85 30.70 -17.74
C PHE A 355 -7.07 32.01 -17.00
N TYR A 356 -8.15 32.07 -16.22
CA TYR A 356 -8.51 33.21 -15.38
C TYR A 356 -8.35 32.90 -13.90
N LEU A 357 -8.79 31.70 -13.47
CA LEU A 357 -8.67 31.28 -12.08
C LEU A 357 -8.53 29.75 -11.98
N PRO A 358 -7.32 29.23 -12.27
CA PRO A 358 -6.93 27.83 -12.09
C PRO A 358 -7.39 27.20 -10.76
N HIS A 359 -7.90 25.96 -10.81
CA HIS A 359 -8.17 25.16 -9.62
C HIS A 359 -7.46 23.80 -9.70
N GLY A 360 -8.11 22.72 -10.13
CA GLY A 360 -7.55 21.37 -10.21
C GLY A 360 -6.85 21.07 -11.54
N ILE A 361 -5.94 20.08 -11.52
CA ILE A 361 -5.24 19.55 -12.68
C ILE A 361 -5.03 18.03 -12.54
N THR A 362 -5.19 17.29 -13.63
CA THR A 362 -4.71 15.91 -13.76
C THR A 362 -4.10 15.69 -15.13
N THR A 363 -3.36 14.60 -15.29
CA THR A 363 -2.72 14.18 -16.55
C THR A 363 -3.40 12.91 -17.06
N ASP A 364 -3.70 12.86 -18.36
CA ASP A 364 -4.14 11.62 -18.99
C ASP A 364 -2.96 10.74 -19.43
N LYS A 365 -3.25 9.51 -19.87
CA LYS A 365 -2.24 8.55 -20.35
C LYS A 365 -1.36 9.04 -21.51
N ASN A 366 -1.79 10.09 -22.22
CA ASN A 366 -1.04 10.70 -23.30
C ASN A 366 -0.34 11.99 -22.84
N ASN A 367 -0.22 12.19 -21.53
CA ASN A 367 0.30 13.38 -20.87
C ASN A 367 -0.48 14.67 -21.16
N ASN A 368 -1.71 14.64 -21.69
CA ASN A 368 -2.49 15.87 -21.83
C ASN A 368 -2.99 16.33 -20.47
N TYR A 369 -3.13 17.65 -20.31
CA TYR A 369 -3.58 18.24 -19.06
C TYR A 369 -5.10 18.37 -19.07
N TRP A 370 -5.74 17.86 -18.04
CA TRP A 370 -7.15 18.12 -17.75
C TRP A 370 -7.20 19.08 -16.58
N VAL A 371 -7.82 20.24 -16.77
CA VAL A 371 -7.78 21.32 -15.80
C VAL A 371 -9.17 21.86 -15.54
N THR A 372 -9.41 22.36 -14.33
CA THR A 372 -10.60 23.12 -13.99
C THR A 372 -10.25 24.60 -13.81
N ASP A 373 -11.10 25.46 -14.37
CA ASP A 373 -11.02 26.91 -14.14
C ASP A 373 -12.36 27.38 -13.59
N VAL A 374 -12.34 27.90 -12.36
CA VAL A 374 -13.57 28.27 -11.66
C VAL A 374 -14.16 29.57 -12.15
N ALA A 375 -13.36 30.46 -12.75
CA ALA A 375 -13.85 31.72 -13.32
C ALA A 375 -14.51 31.46 -14.67
N LEU A 376 -13.96 30.52 -15.44
CA LEU A 376 -14.56 30.04 -16.68
C LEU A 376 -15.74 29.10 -16.42
N HIS A 377 -15.86 28.50 -15.24
CA HIS A 377 -16.83 27.42 -14.95
C HIS A 377 -16.69 26.24 -15.94
N GLN A 378 -15.44 25.91 -16.30
CA GLN A 378 -15.15 24.92 -17.33
C GLN A 378 -14.14 23.89 -16.86
N VAL A 379 -14.21 22.73 -17.51
CA VAL A 379 -13.15 21.71 -17.51
C VAL A 379 -12.56 21.67 -18.92
N LEU A 380 -11.23 21.80 -19.01
CA LEU A 380 -10.52 21.89 -20.28
C LEU A 380 -9.52 20.75 -20.40
N LYS A 381 -9.47 20.12 -21.57
CA LYS A 381 -8.36 19.26 -22.00
C LYS A 381 -7.39 20.08 -22.81
N VAL A 382 -6.14 20.17 -22.40
CA VAL A 382 -5.08 20.97 -23.03
C VAL A 382 -3.93 20.07 -23.46
N SER A 383 -3.41 20.30 -24.68
CA SER A 383 -2.30 19.53 -25.21
C SER A 383 -1.00 19.76 -24.44
N SER A 384 -0.23 18.71 -24.22
CA SER A 384 1.11 18.81 -23.65
C SER A 384 2.22 18.86 -24.70
N ASP A 385 1.88 19.02 -25.99
CA ASP A 385 2.84 19.17 -27.08
C ASP A 385 3.55 20.55 -27.09
N GLY A 386 3.16 21.45 -26.18
CA GLY A 386 3.73 22.80 -26.06
C GLY A 386 3.09 23.83 -26.99
N ARG A 387 1.99 23.47 -27.66
CA ARG A 387 1.19 24.41 -28.47
C ARG A 387 0.05 25.06 -27.72
N ASP A 388 -0.12 24.76 -26.42
CA ASP A 388 -1.14 25.35 -25.55
C ASP A 388 -2.56 25.30 -26.17
N THR A 389 -2.90 24.17 -26.80
CA THR A 389 -4.16 24.04 -27.55
C THR A 389 -5.21 23.34 -26.70
N THR A 390 -6.39 23.96 -26.58
CA THR A 390 -7.57 23.33 -25.97
C THR A 390 -8.15 22.30 -26.94
N MET A 391 -8.09 21.03 -26.55
CA MET A 391 -8.58 19.88 -27.32
C MET A 391 -10.07 19.60 -27.06
N LEU A 392 -10.54 19.86 -25.84
CA LEU A 392 -11.93 19.68 -25.43
C LEU A 392 -12.25 20.71 -24.34
N ALA A 393 -13.47 21.24 -24.38
CA ALA A 393 -14.01 22.08 -23.32
C ALA A 393 -15.38 21.55 -22.90
N LEU A 394 -15.55 21.34 -21.60
CA LEU A 394 -16.83 21.02 -20.97
C LEU A 394 -17.28 22.24 -20.17
N GLY A 395 -18.56 22.58 -20.24
CA GLY A 395 -19.08 23.83 -19.67
C GLY A 395 -19.08 24.98 -20.68
N GLU A 396 -19.70 26.09 -20.29
CA GLU A 396 -19.73 27.32 -21.07
C GLU A 396 -18.95 28.42 -20.34
N ALA A 397 -17.99 29.04 -21.04
CA ALA A 397 -17.08 30.01 -20.46
C ALA A 397 -17.81 31.17 -19.77
N PHE A 398 -17.52 31.32 -18.48
CA PHE A 398 -18.08 32.34 -17.60
C PHE A 398 -19.61 32.29 -17.37
N THR A 399 -20.23 31.16 -17.68
CA THR A 399 -21.65 30.92 -17.48
C THR A 399 -21.84 29.84 -16.41
N PRO A 400 -22.09 30.22 -15.13
CA PRO A 400 -22.36 29.24 -14.09
C PRO A 400 -23.71 28.56 -14.32
N GLY A 401 -23.79 27.27 -14.03
CA GLY A 401 -25.04 26.50 -14.09
C GLY A 401 -24.97 25.18 -13.34
N SER A 402 -26.08 24.46 -13.33
CA SER A 402 -26.22 23.19 -12.59
C SER A 402 -26.88 22.09 -13.43
N ASP A 403 -26.95 22.25 -14.75
CA ASP A 403 -27.46 21.22 -15.66
C ASP A 403 -26.32 20.29 -16.12
N SER A 404 -26.59 19.39 -17.08
CA SER A 404 -25.61 18.41 -17.58
C SER A 404 -24.51 19.02 -18.48
N SER A 405 -24.68 20.27 -18.92
CA SER A 405 -23.79 20.99 -19.83
C SER A 405 -23.06 22.16 -19.19
N HIS A 406 -23.46 22.58 -17.98
CA HIS A 406 -22.87 23.70 -17.24
C HIS A 406 -22.36 23.25 -15.88
N PHE A 407 -21.26 23.86 -15.45
CA PHE A 407 -20.73 23.74 -14.09
C PHE A 407 -20.92 25.04 -13.33
N CYS A 408 -20.75 25.00 -12.01
CA CYS A 408 -20.63 26.21 -11.20
C CYS A 408 -19.42 26.07 -10.28
N GLN A 409 -18.31 26.61 -10.80
CA GLN A 409 -17.00 26.62 -10.16
C GLN A 409 -16.54 25.17 -9.90
N PRO A 410 -16.27 24.39 -10.97
CA PRO A 410 -15.79 23.03 -10.84
C PRO A 410 -14.43 23.02 -10.14
N THR A 411 -14.27 22.09 -9.21
CA THR A 411 -13.13 22.04 -8.30
C THR A 411 -12.03 21.15 -8.86
N ASP A 412 -12.35 19.94 -9.33
CA ASP A 412 -11.32 18.98 -9.69
C ASP A 412 -11.79 18.02 -10.80
N VAL A 413 -10.83 17.36 -11.44
CA VAL A 413 -11.05 16.44 -12.55
C VAL A 413 -10.10 15.24 -12.47
N ALA A 414 -10.65 14.03 -12.63
CA ALA A 414 -9.90 12.79 -12.78
C ALA A 414 -10.30 12.10 -14.09
N VAL A 415 -9.35 11.34 -14.65
CA VAL A 415 -9.56 10.60 -15.89
C VAL A 415 -9.19 9.14 -15.66
N ASP A 416 -10.08 8.24 -16.07
CA ASP A 416 -9.78 6.82 -16.14
C ASP A 416 -8.80 6.56 -17.30
N GLY A 417 -7.60 6.08 -16.99
CA GLY A 417 -6.57 5.80 -17.98
C GLY A 417 -6.97 4.75 -19.03
N ASP A 418 -7.82 3.80 -18.66
CA ASP A 418 -8.23 2.70 -19.53
C ASP A 418 -9.34 3.13 -20.48
N THR A 419 -10.45 3.59 -19.91
CA THR A 419 -11.65 3.95 -20.69
C THR A 419 -11.64 5.37 -21.23
N GLY A 420 -10.84 6.26 -20.63
CA GLY A 420 -10.88 7.70 -20.88
C GLY A 420 -12.09 8.41 -20.28
N ASN A 421 -12.91 7.74 -19.46
CA ASN A 421 -14.01 8.39 -18.75
C ASN A 421 -13.50 9.50 -17.85
N ILE A 422 -14.26 10.60 -17.79
CA ILE A 422 -13.89 11.82 -17.09
C ILE A 422 -14.82 11.99 -15.91
N PHE A 423 -14.27 12.26 -14.74
CA PHE A 423 -15.00 12.54 -13.51
C PHE A 423 -14.70 13.96 -13.07
N VAL A 424 -15.73 14.76 -12.81
CA VAL A 424 -15.61 16.18 -12.46
C VAL A 424 -16.33 16.43 -11.14
N SER A 425 -15.65 17.04 -10.18
CA SER A 425 -16.30 17.58 -8.99
C SER A 425 -16.76 19.01 -9.26
N ASP A 426 -18.06 19.22 -9.11
CA ASP A 426 -18.73 20.50 -9.30
C ASP A 426 -19.22 20.97 -7.93
N GLY A 427 -18.32 21.67 -7.22
CA GLY A 427 -18.33 21.63 -5.75
C GLY A 427 -18.52 22.94 -4.98
N TYR A 428 -18.23 24.11 -5.54
CA TYR A 428 -18.37 25.37 -4.77
C TYR A 428 -19.82 25.88 -4.73
N CYS A 429 -20.52 25.89 -5.87
CA CYS A 429 -21.95 26.24 -5.89
C CYS A 429 -22.85 25.01 -5.92
N ASN A 430 -22.35 23.93 -6.54
CA ASN A 430 -23.07 22.67 -6.68
C ASN A 430 -22.50 21.65 -5.70
N THR A 431 -23.16 20.50 -5.55
CA THR A 431 -22.76 19.44 -4.62
C THR A 431 -22.77 18.09 -5.32
N ARG A 432 -22.10 17.97 -6.48
CA ARG A 432 -22.21 16.78 -7.33
C ARG A 432 -20.89 16.39 -7.99
N ILE A 433 -20.83 15.12 -8.38
CA ILE A 433 -19.82 14.56 -9.26
C ILE A 433 -20.50 14.23 -10.58
N LEU A 434 -19.94 14.68 -11.69
CA LEU A 434 -20.42 14.35 -13.03
C LEU A 434 -19.44 13.39 -13.70
N LYS A 435 -19.98 12.44 -14.47
CA LYS A 435 -19.24 11.51 -15.29
C LYS A 435 -19.51 11.79 -16.77
N PHE A 436 -18.44 11.89 -17.54
CA PHE A 436 -18.48 12.03 -18.99
C PHE A 436 -17.69 10.90 -19.66
N SER A 437 -18.02 10.60 -20.91
CA SER A 437 -17.21 9.73 -21.77
C SER A 437 -15.94 10.43 -22.24
N ALA A 438 -15.00 9.69 -22.82
CA ALA A 438 -13.73 10.21 -23.33
C ALA A 438 -13.87 11.32 -24.40
N ASP A 439 -15.00 11.36 -25.12
CA ASP A 439 -15.34 12.40 -26.10
C ASP A 439 -16.16 13.56 -25.50
N GLY A 440 -16.40 13.57 -24.18
CA GLY A 440 -17.07 14.66 -23.47
C GLY A 440 -18.59 14.59 -23.43
N ARG A 441 -19.22 13.45 -23.76
CA ARG A 441 -20.66 13.30 -23.60
C ARG A 441 -21.01 13.00 -22.14
N TYR A 442 -22.03 13.69 -21.63
CA TYR A 442 -22.57 13.43 -20.29
C TYR A 442 -23.10 11.98 -20.20
N LEU A 443 -22.71 11.27 -19.14
CA LEU A 443 -23.13 9.89 -18.86
C LEU A 443 -24.03 9.81 -17.63
N SER A 444 -23.57 10.34 -16.49
CA SER A 444 -24.29 10.27 -15.22
C SER A 444 -23.80 11.32 -14.22
N GLU A 445 -24.53 11.49 -13.13
CA GLU A 445 -24.12 12.31 -11.98
C GLU A 445 -24.58 11.69 -10.66
N TRP A 446 -23.88 12.02 -9.58
CA TRP A 446 -24.30 11.70 -8.20
C TRP A 446 -23.85 12.80 -7.24
N GLY A 447 -24.39 12.82 -6.03
CA GLY A 447 -23.91 13.71 -4.96
C GLY A 447 -24.88 14.78 -4.46
N ALA A 448 -25.94 15.11 -5.20
CA ALA A 448 -27.02 15.98 -4.72
C ALA A 448 -28.32 15.16 -4.63
N GLY A 449 -28.70 14.69 -3.44
CA GLY A 449 -30.05 14.15 -3.21
C GLY A 449 -30.54 13.04 -4.14
N SER A 450 -29.64 12.26 -4.76
CA SER A 450 -29.99 11.11 -5.61
C SER A 450 -30.67 10.02 -4.77
N SER A 451 -32.00 10.06 -4.80
CA SER A 451 -33.09 9.11 -4.49
C SER A 451 -32.84 7.77 -3.77
N ASP A 452 -31.77 7.55 -3.02
CA ASP A 452 -31.59 6.35 -2.21
C ASP A 452 -32.03 6.62 -0.76
N ARG A 453 -33.23 6.13 -0.42
CA ARG A 453 -33.97 6.38 0.84
C ARG A 453 -33.33 5.77 2.09
N ARG A 454 -32.08 5.30 2.03
CA ARG A 454 -31.38 4.67 3.16
C ARG A 454 -30.01 5.30 3.39
N ARG A 455 -30.02 6.46 4.08
CA ARG A 455 -28.86 7.10 4.75
C ARG A 455 -27.68 7.53 3.86
N ARG A 456 -27.86 8.55 3.00
CA ARG A 456 -26.71 9.29 2.44
C ARG A 456 -26.82 10.77 2.80
N ILE A 457 -25.82 11.30 3.50
CA ILE A 457 -25.67 12.74 3.75
C ILE A 457 -25.06 13.35 2.48
N PRO A 458 -25.70 14.34 1.84
CA PRO A 458 -25.20 14.96 0.60
C PRO A 458 -23.79 15.56 0.79
N PHE A 459 -23.06 15.74 -0.30
CA PHE A 459 -21.81 16.51 -0.25
C PHE A 459 -22.09 17.95 0.18
N GLN A 460 -21.11 18.60 0.80
CA GLN A 460 -21.15 20.02 1.07
C GLN A 460 -20.26 20.77 0.06
N ILE A 461 -18.97 20.39 -0.06
CA ILE A 461 -18.07 20.88 -1.12
C ILE A 461 -17.18 19.71 -1.56
N PRO A 462 -17.54 18.94 -2.61
CA PRO A 462 -16.61 17.99 -3.21
C PRO A 462 -15.46 18.78 -3.84
N HIS A 463 -14.32 18.85 -3.17
CA HIS A 463 -13.23 19.79 -3.48
C HIS A 463 -12.10 19.16 -4.28
N SER A 464 -11.82 17.88 -4.04
CA SER A 464 -10.80 17.11 -4.74
C SER A 464 -11.32 15.70 -4.99
N LEU A 465 -10.91 15.08 -6.08
CA LEU A 465 -11.24 13.70 -6.37
C LEU A 465 -10.08 12.94 -7.01
N VAL A 466 -10.05 11.63 -6.82
CA VAL A 466 -9.04 10.76 -7.39
C VAL A 466 -9.68 9.46 -7.89
N PHE A 467 -9.29 9.02 -9.08
CA PHE A 467 -9.68 7.73 -9.62
C PHE A 467 -8.69 6.65 -9.17
N LEU A 468 -9.19 5.51 -8.71
CA LEU A 468 -8.43 4.38 -8.19
C LEU A 468 -8.51 3.23 -9.22
N PRO A 469 -7.52 3.07 -10.12
CA PRO A 469 -7.63 2.14 -11.25
C PRO A 469 -7.73 0.67 -10.85
N ASP A 470 -7.01 0.28 -9.80
CA ASP A 470 -6.97 -1.09 -9.26
C ASP A 470 -8.31 -1.52 -8.62
N ARG A 471 -9.15 -0.54 -8.26
CA ARG A 471 -10.44 -0.73 -7.59
C ARG A 471 -11.64 -0.36 -8.44
N GLN A 472 -11.44 0.40 -9.52
CA GLN A 472 -12.51 0.97 -10.35
C GLN A 472 -13.45 1.86 -9.51
N GLU A 473 -12.84 2.71 -8.68
CA GLU A 473 -13.51 3.62 -7.76
C GLU A 473 -13.09 5.07 -7.96
N VAL A 474 -13.94 6.01 -7.55
CA VAL A 474 -13.61 7.43 -7.43
C VAL A 474 -13.78 7.81 -5.96
N CYS A 475 -12.71 8.29 -5.34
CA CYS A 475 -12.76 8.87 -4.00
C CYS A 475 -12.81 10.40 -4.10
N VAL A 476 -13.55 11.03 -3.19
CA VAL A 476 -13.86 12.46 -3.20
C VAL A 476 -13.61 13.03 -1.80
N ALA A 477 -12.84 14.09 -1.71
CA ALA A 477 -12.70 14.92 -0.51
C ALA A 477 -13.89 15.88 -0.41
N ASP A 478 -14.77 15.64 0.57
CA ASP A 478 -15.91 16.50 0.88
C ASP A 478 -15.48 17.50 1.95
N ARG A 479 -14.90 18.62 1.48
CA ARG A 479 -14.05 19.51 2.28
C ARG A 479 -14.71 19.96 3.55
N GLU A 480 -15.84 20.65 3.46
CA GLU A 480 -16.54 21.24 4.62
C GLU A 480 -17.15 20.20 5.58
N ASN A 481 -17.33 18.96 5.13
CA ASN A 481 -17.77 17.87 6.01
C ASN A 481 -16.61 17.13 6.69
N GLY A 482 -15.36 17.48 6.35
CA GLY A 482 -14.14 16.91 6.90
C GLY A 482 -14.05 15.41 6.70
N ARG A 483 -14.38 14.92 5.50
CA ARG A 483 -14.43 13.49 5.18
C ARG A 483 -14.03 13.19 3.74
N ILE A 484 -13.69 11.93 3.49
CA ILE A 484 -13.44 11.37 2.16
C ILE A 484 -14.49 10.30 1.91
N GLN A 485 -15.11 10.28 0.72
CA GLN A 485 -16.08 9.26 0.34
C GLN A 485 -15.69 8.61 -0.98
N CYS A 486 -15.75 7.28 -1.07
CA CYS A 486 -15.42 6.52 -2.27
C CYS A 486 -16.66 5.88 -2.89
N PHE A 487 -16.70 5.85 -4.22
CA PHE A 487 -17.82 5.39 -5.02
C PHE A 487 -17.35 4.47 -6.14
N ILE A 488 -18.16 3.48 -6.51
CA ILE A 488 -17.92 2.66 -7.69
C ILE A 488 -17.97 3.58 -8.91
N ALA A 489 -16.87 3.66 -9.66
CA ALA A 489 -16.72 4.61 -10.77
C ALA A 489 -17.73 4.36 -11.91
N GLN A 490 -18.19 3.11 -12.04
CA GLN A 490 -19.17 2.75 -13.05
C GLN A 490 -20.58 3.25 -12.71
N THR A 491 -21.02 3.09 -11.45
CA THR A 491 -22.42 3.27 -11.04
C THR A 491 -22.66 4.50 -10.16
N GLY A 492 -21.62 5.08 -9.55
CA GLY A 492 -21.76 6.10 -8.50
C GLY A 492 -22.26 5.55 -7.17
N GLU A 493 -22.24 4.23 -6.97
CA GLU A 493 -22.66 3.60 -5.73
C GLU A 493 -21.62 3.81 -4.63
N PHE A 494 -22.09 4.08 -3.40
CA PHE A 494 -21.21 4.35 -2.27
C PHE A 494 -20.49 3.08 -1.83
N VAL A 495 -19.18 3.19 -1.65
CA VAL A 495 -18.31 2.12 -1.16
C VAL A 495 -18.02 2.34 0.32
N LYS A 496 -17.45 3.49 0.67
CA LYS A 496 -16.98 3.78 2.03
C LYS A 496 -16.78 5.27 2.31
N GLU A 497 -16.68 5.59 3.59
CA GLU A 497 -16.38 6.93 4.12
C GLU A 497 -15.20 6.86 5.09
N ILE A 498 -14.28 7.81 4.97
CA ILE A 498 -13.17 8.05 5.89
C ILE A 498 -13.42 9.40 6.55
N LYS A 499 -13.73 9.38 7.84
CA LYS A 499 -13.88 10.56 8.66
C LYS A 499 -13.05 10.39 9.93
N LYS A 500 -12.18 11.38 10.19
CA LYS A 500 -11.20 11.35 11.28
C LYS A 500 -11.26 12.66 12.04
N GLU A 501 -11.24 12.59 13.37
CA GLU A 501 -11.22 13.80 14.21
C GLU A 501 -9.94 14.61 13.96
N GLU A 502 -8.86 13.91 13.61
CA GLU A 502 -7.53 14.44 13.33
C GLU A 502 -7.48 15.41 12.14
N PHE A 503 -8.45 15.35 11.22
CA PHE A 503 -8.57 16.28 10.11
C PHE A 503 -8.94 17.69 10.58
N GLY A 504 -9.61 17.83 11.74
CA GLY A 504 -9.95 19.14 12.29
C GLY A 504 -11.04 19.91 11.54
N GLY A 505 -11.84 19.25 10.72
CA GLY A 505 -13.05 19.83 10.12
C GLY A 505 -13.01 19.98 8.60
N GLU A 506 -11.84 20.16 7.98
CA GLU A 506 -11.73 20.31 6.53
C GLU A 506 -10.69 19.39 5.88
N VAL A 507 -11.01 18.79 4.74
CA VAL A 507 -10.07 17.99 3.90
C VAL A 507 -10.00 18.61 2.51
N PHE A 508 -8.86 19.19 2.14
CA PHE A 508 -8.73 19.98 0.92
C PHE A 508 -8.45 19.10 -0.29
N ALA A 509 -7.47 18.21 -0.19
CA ALA A 509 -7.06 17.39 -1.32
C ALA A 509 -6.69 15.99 -0.91
N ILE A 510 -6.85 15.07 -1.87
CA ILE A 510 -6.52 13.67 -1.73
C ILE A 510 -5.75 13.16 -2.95
N SER A 511 -4.85 12.21 -2.71
CA SER A 511 -4.16 11.45 -3.75
C SER A 511 -4.15 9.98 -3.38
N TYR A 512 -3.88 9.12 -4.35
CA TYR A 512 -3.90 7.68 -4.17
C TYR A 512 -2.63 7.02 -4.72
N SER A 513 -2.05 6.10 -3.96
CA SER A 513 -1.06 5.14 -4.45
C SER A 513 -1.62 3.73 -4.32
N PRO A 514 -1.48 2.85 -5.33
CA PRO A 514 -1.87 1.45 -5.21
C PRO A 514 -0.92 0.63 -4.30
N ASP A 515 0.17 1.20 -3.77
CA ASP A 515 1.15 0.49 -2.94
C ASP A 515 0.51 -0.27 -1.77
N GLY A 516 0.83 -1.56 -1.60
CA GLY A 516 0.18 -2.42 -0.58
C GLY A 516 -1.30 -2.64 -0.92
N ASP A 517 -2.21 -2.45 0.04
CA ASP A 517 -3.66 -2.49 -0.20
C ASP A 517 -4.26 -1.11 -0.60
N GLY A 518 -3.53 -0.22 -1.30
CA GLY A 518 -3.94 1.16 -1.64
C GLY A 518 -3.82 2.25 -0.54
N LEU A 519 -3.00 3.28 -0.69
CA LEU A 519 -2.81 4.38 0.26
C LEU A 519 -3.53 5.62 -0.22
N ILE A 520 -4.29 6.27 0.66
CA ILE A 520 -4.83 7.62 0.43
C ILE A 520 -3.95 8.63 1.17
N PHE A 521 -3.41 9.59 0.43
CA PHE A 521 -2.75 10.75 0.99
C PHE A 521 -3.76 11.88 1.05
N ALA A 522 -3.80 12.63 2.14
CA ALA A 522 -4.72 13.74 2.31
C ALA A 522 -4.04 14.94 2.96
N VAL A 523 -4.53 16.15 2.70
CA VAL A 523 -4.14 17.36 3.44
C VAL A 523 -5.39 18.04 4.00
N ASN A 524 -5.32 18.47 5.26
CA ASN A 524 -6.41 19.21 5.89
C ASN A 524 -6.26 20.72 5.71
N GLY A 525 -7.35 21.46 5.96
CA GLY A 525 -7.35 22.90 6.01
C GLY A 525 -7.78 23.46 7.35
N GLU A 526 -7.69 24.78 7.47
CA GLU A 526 -8.13 25.51 8.66
C GLU A 526 -9.66 25.61 8.63
N SER A 527 -10.32 25.19 9.70
CA SER A 527 -11.78 25.22 9.82
C SER A 527 -12.21 26.18 10.93
N LEU A 528 -13.30 26.91 10.71
CA LEU A 528 -13.88 27.81 11.72
C LEU A 528 -14.40 27.07 12.96
N PHE A 529 -14.68 25.77 12.83
CA PHE A 529 -15.33 24.95 13.87
C PHE A 529 -14.40 23.88 14.47
N GLY A 530 -13.18 23.73 13.95
CA GLY A 530 -12.23 22.72 14.40
C GLY A 530 -10.81 23.29 14.55
N SER A 531 -10.11 22.83 15.58
CA SER A 531 -8.78 23.28 15.95
C SER A 531 -7.78 22.12 15.80
N ALA A 532 -7.44 21.75 14.56
CA ALA A 532 -6.33 20.84 14.29
C ALA A 532 -5.22 21.56 13.53
N PRO A 533 -3.94 21.21 13.78
CA PRO A 533 -2.84 21.75 13.00
C PRO A 533 -2.94 21.31 11.53
N LEU A 534 -2.48 22.17 10.62
CA LEU A 534 -2.35 21.85 9.20
C LEU A 534 -1.25 20.81 9.00
N ARG A 535 -1.59 19.69 8.38
CA ARG A 535 -0.71 18.55 8.17
C ARG A 535 -1.21 17.66 7.02
N GLY A 536 -0.30 16.86 6.50
CA GLY A 536 -0.62 15.76 5.61
C GLY A 536 -0.89 14.48 6.41
N PHE A 537 -1.71 13.61 5.84
CA PHE A 537 -2.10 12.32 6.38
C PHE A 537 -1.82 11.25 5.35
N VAL A 538 -1.31 10.12 5.80
CA VAL A 538 -1.23 8.90 5.01
C VAL A 538 -2.27 7.97 5.60
N ILE A 539 -3.16 7.42 4.79
CA ILE A 539 -4.32 6.66 5.24
C ILE A 539 -4.32 5.34 4.50
N ASP A 540 -4.49 4.25 5.23
CA ASP A 540 -4.73 2.95 4.64
C ASP A 540 -6.16 2.90 4.06
N TYR A 541 -6.30 2.72 2.75
CA TYR A 541 -7.62 2.60 2.10
C TYR A 541 -8.48 1.46 2.68
N SER A 542 -7.86 0.35 3.12
CA SER A 542 -8.57 -0.86 3.56
C SER A 542 -9.00 -0.78 5.02
N THR A 543 -8.08 -0.46 5.93
CA THR A 543 -8.41 -0.32 7.38
C THR A 543 -9.00 1.03 7.74
N LEU A 544 -8.81 2.04 6.89
CA LEU A 544 -9.17 3.45 7.13
C LEU A 544 -8.32 4.11 8.23
N ASP A 545 -7.24 3.49 8.70
CA ASP A 545 -6.38 4.03 9.75
C ASP A 545 -5.37 5.04 9.19
N ILE A 546 -4.96 6.01 10.03
CA ILE A 546 -3.93 7.02 9.70
C ILE A 546 -2.53 6.46 10.02
N LEU A 547 -1.72 6.28 8.97
CA LEU A 547 -0.40 5.63 8.90
C LEU A 547 0.68 6.53 9.41
N ASP A 548 0.59 7.77 8.99
CA ASP A 548 1.54 8.79 9.30
C ASP A 548 0.84 10.13 9.21
N THR A 549 1.42 11.09 9.93
CA THR A 549 1.09 12.48 9.76
C THR A 549 2.38 13.26 9.57
N PHE A 550 2.45 14.04 8.51
CA PHE A 550 3.63 14.80 8.15
C PHE A 550 3.31 16.28 8.05
N LYS A 551 4.31 17.11 8.27
CA LYS A 551 4.20 18.57 8.23
C LYS A 551 5.48 19.17 7.69
N ALA A 552 5.39 20.36 7.13
CA ALA A 552 6.59 21.12 6.77
C ALA A 552 7.31 21.62 8.04
N GLU A 553 8.63 21.47 8.11
CA GLU A 553 9.42 21.74 9.32
C GLU A 553 9.83 23.21 9.47
N LYS A 554 10.17 23.88 8.35
CA LYS A 554 10.69 25.27 8.35
C LYS A 554 9.66 26.32 7.94
N LYS A 555 8.68 25.95 7.12
CA LYS A 555 7.60 26.82 6.66
C LYS A 555 6.31 26.06 6.85
N GLU A 556 5.57 26.40 7.90
CA GLU A 556 4.27 25.77 8.15
C GLU A 556 3.36 25.91 6.93
N PHE A 557 2.52 24.89 6.71
CA PHE A 557 1.45 25.00 5.74
C PHE A 557 0.58 26.22 6.06
N LYS A 558 0.20 26.97 5.03
CA LYS A 558 -0.69 28.13 5.12
C LYS A 558 -2.06 27.78 4.57
N MET A 559 -2.09 27.07 3.45
CA MET A 559 -3.31 26.61 2.78
C MET A 559 -2.90 25.48 1.83
N PRO A 560 -2.65 24.26 2.34
CA PRO A 560 -2.26 23.12 1.52
C PRO A 560 -3.46 22.74 0.66
N HIS A 561 -3.40 23.09 -0.62
CA HIS A 561 -4.54 23.10 -1.52
C HIS A 561 -4.59 21.86 -2.40
N ASP A 562 -3.44 21.27 -2.71
CA ASP A 562 -3.37 20.03 -3.47
C ASP A 562 -2.22 19.12 -3.03
N ILE A 563 -2.36 17.82 -3.31
CA ILE A 563 -1.38 16.78 -2.98
C ILE A 563 -1.29 15.74 -4.09
N VAL A 564 -0.08 15.31 -4.44
CA VAL A 564 0.15 14.20 -5.37
C VAL A 564 1.25 13.28 -4.85
N VAL A 565 1.10 11.97 -5.10
CA VAL A 565 2.10 10.94 -4.78
C VAL A 565 2.63 10.31 -6.07
N SER A 566 3.95 10.16 -6.16
CA SER A 566 4.61 9.46 -7.28
C SER A 566 4.80 7.98 -6.97
N GLY A 567 4.98 7.17 -8.03
CA GLY A 567 5.12 5.71 -7.90
C GLY A 567 6.37 5.24 -7.15
N ASP A 568 7.33 6.12 -6.89
CA ASP A 568 8.49 5.87 -6.02
C ASP A 568 8.24 6.25 -4.54
N GLY A 569 7.03 6.72 -4.22
CA GLY A 569 6.61 7.13 -2.88
C GLY A 569 7.03 8.54 -2.48
N CYS A 570 7.50 9.40 -3.40
CA CYS A 570 7.65 10.83 -3.11
C CYS A 570 6.27 11.50 -3.08
N VAL A 571 6.08 12.40 -2.11
CA VAL A 571 4.82 13.14 -1.95
C VAL A 571 5.08 14.63 -2.14
N PHE A 572 4.24 15.29 -2.93
CA PHE A 572 4.29 16.72 -3.18
C PHE A 572 3.02 17.38 -2.67
N VAL A 573 3.17 18.47 -1.90
CA VAL A 573 2.05 19.28 -1.39
C VAL A 573 2.16 20.69 -1.95
N GLY A 574 1.13 21.11 -2.67
CA GLY A 574 1.00 22.45 -3.24
C GLY A 574 0.25 23.34 -2.27
N ASP A 575 0.88 24.45 -1.87
CA ASP A 575 0.30 25.35 -0.87
C ASP A 575 0.00 26.72 -1.49
N ALA A 576 -1.30 27.04 -1.55
CA ALA A 576 -1.81 28.25 -2.16
C ALA A 576 -1.46 29.52 -1.35
N GLY A 577 -1.38 29.40 -0.02
CA GLY A 577 -1.16 30.54 0.87
C GLY A 577 0.30 30.99 0.90
N SER A 578 1.23 30.03 0.91
CA SER A 578 2.67 30.24 0.89
C SER A 578 3.26 30.29 -0.53
N LYS A 579 2.45 30.04 -1.57
CA LYS A 579 2.86 30.05 -2.98
C LYS A 579 4.06 29.15 -3.23
N SER A 580 4.03 27.96 -2.65
CA SER A 580 5.17 27.04 -2.58
C SER A 580 4.72 25.60 -2.78
N VAL A 581 5.65 24.74 -3.20
CA VAL A 581 5.46 23.29 -3.21
C VAL A 581 6.45 22.66 -2.26
N PHE A 582 5.97 21.72 -1.45
CA PHE A 582 6.76 20.96 -0.49
C PHE A 582 6.94 19.53 -0.97
N LYS A 583 8.14 18.97 -0.82
CA LYS A 583 8.45 17.58 -1.15
C LYS A 583 8.71 16.78 0.12
N PHE A 584 8.16 15.58 0.19
CA PHE A 584 8.33 14.63 1.29
C PHE A 584 8.76 13.26 0.75
N THR A 585 9.56 12.54 1.53
CA THR A 585 10.03 11.19 1.19
C THR A 585 10.25 10.37 2.46
N THR A 586 10.27 9.04 2.34
CA THR A 586 10.64 8.17 3.45
C THR A 586 12.17 8.04 3.55
N GLU A 587 12.74 7.90 4.75
CA GLU A 587 14.19 7.92 5.04
C GLU A 587 15.07 7.05 4.11
N LYS A 588 14.51 6.03 3.46
CA LYS A 588 15.25 5.14 2.54
C LYS A 588 15.78 5.85 1.28
N LEU A 589 15.16 6.93 0.81
CA LEU A 589 15.63 7.66 -0.37
C LEU A 589 16.75 8.66 -0.03
N HIS A 590 16.68 9.32 1.14
CA HIS A 590 17.56 10.45 1.47
C HIS A 590 19.02 10.02 1.74
N ARG A 591 19.26 8.75 2.11
CA ARG A 591 20.61 8.20 2.34
C ARG A 591 21.36 7.78 1.08
N SER A 592 20.70 7.61 -0.06
CA SER A 592 21.38 7.21 -1.31
C SER A 592 22.36 8.28 -1.80
N VAL A 593 22.06 9.55 -1.53
CA VAL A 593 22.91 10.69 -1.93
C VAL A 593 24.05 10.96 -0.94
N LYS A 594 23.85 10.74 0.37
CA LYS A 594 24.90 11.01 1.38
C LYS A 594 25.92 9.87 1.56
N LYS A 595 25.62 8.63 1.15
CA LYS A 595 26.54 7.49 1.32
C LYS A 595 27.46 7.21 0.13
N ALA A 596 27.26 7.88 -1.00
CA ALA A 596 28.23 7.93 -2.08
C ALA A 596 29.22 9.07 -1.82
N GLY A 597 30.19 8.84 -0.93
CA GLY A 597 31.34 9.73 -0.73
C GLY A 597 32.27 9.72 -1.96
N ILE A 598 31.76 10.14 -3.11
CA ILE A 598 32.51 10.41 -4.31
C ILE A 598 32.53 11.93 -4.46
N GLU A 599 33.68 12.55 -4.15
CA GLU A 599 34.01 13.86 -4.71
C GLU A 599 34.01 13.69 -6.23
N VAL A 600 32.92 14.14 -6.86
CA VAL A 600 32.90 14.30 -8.32
C VAL A 600 33.78 15.51 -8.60
N GLN A 601 35.03 15.26 -8.99
CA GLN A 601 35.78 16.24 -9.77
C GLN A 601 34.98 16.46 -11.06
N GLU A 602 34.38 17.63 -11.17
CA GLU A 602 33.74 18.14 -12.38
C GLU A 602 34.76 18.08 -13.52
N LEU A 603 34.50 17.24 -14.52
CA LEU A 603 35.09 17.38 -15.83
C LEU A 603 34.26 18.42 -16.57
N GLU A 604 34.75 19.66 -16.62
CA GLU A 604 34.27 20.69 -17.54
C GLU A 604 34.52 20.20 -18.98
N GLU A 605 33.46 19.80 -19.69
CA GLU A 605 33.51 19.71 -21.15
C GLU A 605 33.45 21.14 -21.72
N MET A 606 34.62 21.56 -22.18
CA MET A 606 34.90 22.84 -22.81
C MET A 606 34.30 22.86 -24.23
N GLU A 607 33.10 23.43 -24.40
CA GLU A 607 32.60 23.76 -25.74
C GLU A 607 33.30 25.02 -26.28
N THR A 608 34.39 24.81 -27.01
CA THR A 608 35.00 25.83 -27.88
C THR A 608 34.12 26.10 -29.10
N PHE A 609 33.37 27.22 -29.08
CA PHE A 609 32.82 27.81 -30.31
C PHE A 609 33.79 28.80 -30.94
N VAL A 610 34.17 28.54 -32.18
CA VAL A 610 35.01 29.39 -33.03
C VAL A 610 34.26 30.69 -33.36
N GLN A 611 34.80 31.81 -32.88
CA GLN A 611 34.42 33.16 -33.28
C GLN A 611 34.80 33.43 -34.74
N THR A 612 33.80 33.70 -35.58
CA THR A 612 34.00 34.50 -36.80
C THR A 612 33.45 35.90 -36.56
N LYS A 613 34.38 36.85 -36.46
CA LYS A 613 34.18 38.31 -36.44
C LYS A 613 33.24 38.75 -37.57
N LEU A 614 32.32 39.67 -37.27
CA LEU A 614 32.07 40.92 -38.00
C LEU A 614 31.38 41.92 -37.06
N ARG A 615 32.01 43.09 -36.88
CA ARG A 615 31.55 44.32 -36.17
C ARG A 615 30.82 45.24 -37.15
N PRO A 616 29.92 46.16 -36.72
CA PRO A 616 30.29 47.48 -36.14
C PRO A 616 29.42 47.91 -34.93
N GLU A 617 29.97 48.48 -33.84
CA GLU A 617 30.05 49.94 -33.48
C GLU A 617 28.73 50.72 -33.65
N HIS A 618 28.11 51.36 -32.64
CA HIS A 618 28.65 52.42 -31.79
C HIS A 618 27.77 52.75 -30.54
N ASN A 619 28.46 53.04 -29.42
CA ASN A 619 28.25 54.06 -28.37
C ASN A 619 26.97 54.19 -27.49
N MET A 620 27.22 54.05 -26.18
CA MET A 620 26.47 54.60 -25.05
C MET A 620 27.05 55.96 -24.57
N SER A 621 26.23 56.77 -23.89
CA SER A 621 26.63 57.64 -22.77
C SER A 621 25.53 57.64 -21.70
N LYS A 622 25.80 57.12 -20.47
CA LYS A 622 26.11 57.83 -19.19
C LYS A 622 24.97 58.74 -18.70
N THR A 623 24.54 58.75 -17.43
CA THR A 623 25.36 58.88 -16.20
C THR A 623 24.55 58.51 -14.94
N ALA A 624 25.26 58.03 -13.90
CA ALA A 624 24.84 57.66 -12.55
C ALA A 624 24.65 58.87 -11.60
N VAL A 625 24.12 58.64 -10.38
CA VAL A 625 24.78 58.90 -9.07
C VAL A 625 24.00 58.20 -7.94
N ALA A 626 24.74 57.51 -7.06
CA ALA A 626 24.33 57.09 -5.72
C ALA A 626 24.97 58.02 -4.67
N GLN A 627 24.32 58.23 -3.52
CA GLN A 627 24.98 58.75 -2.31
C GLN A 627 24.40 58.14 -1.02
N GLU A 628 25.30 58.02 -0.05
CA GLU A 628 25.31 57.20 1.15
C GLU A 628 24.94 57.99 2.44
N LYS A 629 24.52 57.21 3.47
CA LYS A 629 24.89 57.29 4.91
C LYS A 629 24.20 58.22 5.95
N GLN A 630 23.76 57.53 7.02
CA GLN A 630 24.05 57.70 8.47
C GLN A 630 23.07 58.39 9.47
N ILE A 631 22.63 57.55 10.44
CA ILE A 631 22.66 57.67 11.94
C ILE A 631 21.63 58.53 12.71
N VAL A 632 20.76 57.79 13.43
CA VAL A 632 20.29 57.85 14.84
C VAL A 632 20.62 59.10 15.69
N ALA A 633 19.60 59.72 16.32
CA ALA A 633 19.38 59.74 17.79
C ALA A 633 18.36 60.81 18.25
N GLN A 634 17.67 60.48 19.36
CA GLN A 634 17.19 61.32 20.47
C GLN A 634 15.68 61.43 20.76
N HIS A 635 15.47 61.49 22.08
CA HIS A 635 14.34 61.17 22.95
C HIS A 635 13.37 62.35 23.15
N GLU A 636 12.13 61.97 23.55
CA GLU A 636 11.17 62.56 24.54
C GLU A 636 10.99 64.09 24.63
N ASP A 637 9.72 64.55 24.68
CA ASP A 637 9.08 64.82 25.99
C ASP A 637 7.55 65.11 25.93
N HIS A 638 6.94 64.83 27.07
CA HIS A 638 5.74 65.41 27.73
C HIS A 638 4.31 64.88 27.51
N THR A 639 3.95 64.07 28.51
CA THR A 639 2.70 63.78 29.23
C THR A 639 1.90 64.98 29.78
N GLU A 640 0.57 64.83 29.92
CA GLU A 640 -0.25 64.76 31.17
C GLU A 640 -1.75 64.82 30.81
N ALA A 641 -2.59 63.81 31.11
CA ALA A 641 -3.31 63.52 32.38
C ALA A 641 -4.55 64.45 32.60
N ALA A 642 -5.73 64.06 33.10
CA ALA A 642 -6.18 62.92 33.92
C ALA A 642 -7.73 62.82 33.94
N GLU A 643 -8.26 61.59 34.17
CA GLU A 643 -9.29 61.17 35.16
C GLU A 643 -10.72 61.81 35.19
N GLU A 644 -11.83 61.19 35.63
CA GLU A 644 -12.22 59.86 36.11
C GLU A 644 -13.78 59.73 36.13
N LYS A 645 -14.28 58.51 35.88
CA LYS A 645 -15.37 57.73 36.53
C LYS A 645 -16.78 58.24 36.95
N HIS A 646 -17.70 57.25 36.80
CA HIS A 646 -18.78 56.75 37.69
C HIS A 646 -20.28 57.01 37.38
N SER A 647 -20.95 55.92 36.97
CA SER A 647 -22.05 55.20 37.68
C SER A 647 -23.49 55.77 37.81
N ALA A 648 -24.41 55.00 37.20
CA ALA A 648 -25.70 54.48 37.71
C ALA A 648 -27.04 55.26 37.60
N ALA A 649 -28.05 54.43 37.27
CA ALA A 649 -29.47 54.42 37.66
C ALA A 649 -30.56 54.99 36.69
N GLN A 650 -31.51 54.08 36.40
CA GLN A 650 -32.85 54.15 35.76
C GLN A 650 -33.88 55.09 36.47
N PRO A 651 -35.23 55.13 36.20
CA PRO A 651 -36.14 54.45 35.22
C PRO A 651 -37.28 55.33 34.60
N SER A 652 -38.11 54.78 33.67
CA SER A 652 -39.61 54.78 33.70
C SER A 652 -40.25 54.36 32.34
N ARG A 653 -40.95 53.21 32.24
CA ARG A 653 -42.44 52.94 32.23
C ARG A 653 -43.19 53.38 30.95
N GLY A 654 -44.13 52.65 30.34
CA GLY A 654 -44.88 51.37 30.55
C GLY A 654 -45.56 50.99 29.21
N GLN A 655 -46.28 49.88 28.95
CA GLN A 655 -47.21 48.96 29.65
C GLN A 655 -47.11 47.58 28.92
N ALA A 656 -47.03 46.39 29.54
CA ALA A 656 -47.90 45.63 30.45
C ALA A 656 -49.08 44.87 29.78
N VAL A 657 -48.91 43.55 29.60
CA VAL A 657 -49.92 42.46 29.83
C VAL A 657 -49.17 41.16 30.22
N LEU A 658 -49.63 40.45 31.27
CA LEU A 658 -49.21 39.15 31.83
C LEU A 658 -50.48 38.24 31.93
N PRO A 659 -50.49 36.99 32.46
CA PRO A 659 -49.65 35.79 32.26
C PRO A 659 -50.48 34.47 32.14
N ALA A 660 -49.89 33.34 31.66
CA ALA A 660 -50.25 31.98 32.14
C ALA A 660 -49.30 30.90 31.56
N ILE A 661 -49.14 29.81 32.33
CA ILE A 661 -48.59 28.48 31.98
C ILE A 661 -47.07 28.30 32.22
N ILE A 662 -46.70 28.25 33.50
CA ILE A 662 -45.55 27.45 33.99
C ILE A 662 -46.14 26.21 34.67
N THR A 663 -46.42 25.17 33.91
CA THR A 663 -46.72 23.80 34.44
C THR A 663 -46.30 22.68 33.49
N THR A 664 -45.79 22.96 32.29
CA THR A 664 -45.53 21.94 31.25
C THR A 664 -44.09 21.43 31.16
N LEU A 665 -43.13 22.03 31.86
CA LEU A 665 -41.70 21.69 31.71
C LEU A 665 -41.12 20.69 32.73
N LEU A 666 -41.93 20.14 33.65
CA LEU A 666 -41.48 19.13 34.62
C LEU A 666 -42.19 17.76 34.52
N LEU A 667 -43.22 17.62 33.67
CA LEU A 667 -43.99 16.37 33.53
C LEU A 667 -43.43 15.42 32.45
N VAL A 668 -42.75 15.95 31.44
CA VAL A 668 -42.22 15.16 30.31
C VAL A 668 -41.09 14.20 30.73
N PRO A 669 -40.13 14.57 31.60
CA PRO A 669 -39.07 13.65 32.02
C PRO A 669 -39.59 12.50 32.91
N LEU A 670 -40.64 12.75 33.71
CA LEU A 670 -41.19 11.78 34.65
C LEU A 670 -42.01 10.68 33.96
N LEU A 671 -42.72 11.03 32.87
CA LEU A 671 -43.47 10.07 32.04
C LEU A 671 -42.56 9.18 31.18
N LEU A 672 -41.39 9.68 30.75
CA LEU A 672 -40.38 8.88 30.03
C LEU A 672 -39.69 7.85 30.93
N LEU A 673 -39.51 8.14 32.22
CA LEU A 673 -38.94 7.18 33.19
C LEU A 673 -39.96 6.10 33.62
N LEU A 674 -41.25 6.44 33.70
CA LEU A 674 -42.30 5.46 34.02
C LEU A 674 -42.58 4.50 32.85
N SER A 675 -42.53 4.99 31.60
CA SER A 675 -42.73 4.16 30.40
C SER A 675 -41.58 3.19 30.13
N THR A 676 -40.34 3.59 30.40
CA THR A 676 -39.16 2.71 30.30
C THR A 676 -39.14 1.64 31.39
N GLY A 677 -39.58 1.96 32.61
CA GLY A 677 -39.76 0.98 33.70
C GLY A 677 -40.83 -0.09 33.42
N LEU A 678 -41.98 0.32 32.86
CA LEU A 678 -43.07 -0.60 32.49
C LEU A 678 -42.68 -1.54 31.34
N PHE A 679 -41.89 -1.06 30.37
CA PHE A 679 -41.40 -1.89 29.27
C PHE A 679 -40.40 -2.97 29.74
N ILE A 680 -39.56 -2.64 30.72
CA ILE A 680 -38.62 -3.61 31.33
C ILE A 680 -39.36 -4.65 32.19
N CYS A 681 -40.41 -4.24 32.92
CA CYS A 681 -41.27 -5.17 33.66
C CYS A 681 -42.07 -6.10 32.73
N TRP A 682 -42.53 -5.59 31.59
CA TRP A 682 -43.30 -6.39 30.61
C TRP A 682 -42.42 -7.42 29.89
N ARG A 683 -41.15 -7.09 29.59
CA ARG A 683 -40.22 -8.01 28.92
C ARG A 683 -39.72 -9.14 29.83
N LYS A 684 -39.80 -8.97 31.15
CA LYS A 684 -39.33 -9.96 32.15
C LYS A 684 -40.38 -11.02 32.51
N ASN A 685 -41.66 -10.80 32.19
CA ASN A 685 -42.77 -11.69 32.57
C ASN A 685 -43.23 -12.69 31.48
N ASN A 686 -42.58 -12.73 30.31
CA ASN A 686 -43.01 -13.57 29.18
C ASN A 686 -41.98 -14.65 28.77
N ARG A 687 -41.43 -15.40 29.74
CA ARG A 687 -40.71 -16.65 29.47
C ARG A 687 -40.88 -17.69 30.58
N CYS A 688 -41.63 -18.75 30.29
CA CYS A 688 -41.62 -20.13 30.81
C CYS A 688 -42.68 -20.91 29.99
N GLU A 689 -42.56 -22.14 29.50
CA GLU A 689 -41.98 -23.41 29.99
C GLU A 689 -41.70 -24.35 28.78
N VAL A 690 -40.54 -25.03 28.69
CA VAL A 690 -40.22 -26.43 29.12
C VAL A 690 -40.72 -27.57 28.22
N LYS A 691 -39.77 -28.36 27.68
CA LYS A 691 -39.74 -29.84 27.81
C LYS A 691 -38.36 -30.42 27.44
N SER A 692 -37.94 -31.41 28.23
CA SER A 692 -36.63 -32.04 28.31
C SER A 692 -36.63 -33.52 27.86
N GLU A 693 -35.51 -33.93 27.24
CA GLU A 693 -34.84 -35.27 27.23
C GLU A 693 -35.49 -36.48 26.51
N PRO A 694 -34.76 -37.58 26.15
CA PRO A 694 -33.43 -38.04 26.64
C PRO A 694 -32.40 -38.61 25.60
N SER A 695 -31.30 -39.09 26.19
CA SER A 695 -29.99 -39.70 25.83
C SER A 695 -29.85 -40.90 24.85
N SER A 696 -28.59 -41.13 24.40
CA SER A 696 -27.96 -42.42 24.01
C SER A 696 -26.49 -42.18 23.57
N VAL A 697 -25.43 -42.45 24.37
CA VAL A 697 -24.63 -43.69 24.56
C VAL A 697 -23.89 -44.24 23.32
N GLY A 698 -22.56 -44.41 23.41
CA GLY A 698 -21.80 -45.38 22.62
C GLY A 698 -20.31 -45.03 22.39
N GLY A 699 -19.41 -45.55 23.24
CA GLY A 699 -17.96 -45.56 22.97
C GLY A 699 -17.51 -46.74 22.12
N ILE A 700 -16.22 -46.81 21.76
CA ILE A 700 -15.39 -48.03 21.62
C ILE A 700 -13.90 -47.65 21.44
N LEU A 701 -13.06 -48.36 22.20
CA LEU A 701 -11.59 -48.43 22.14
C LEU A 701 -11.11 -49.39 21.03
N GLY A 702 -9.91 -49.14 20.46
CA GLY A 702 -9.19 -50.17 19.70
C GLY A 702 -7.72 -49.81 19.41
N LYS A 703 -6.79 -50.50 20.09
CA LYS A 703 -5.32 -50.51 19.92
C LYS A 703 -4.89 -51.38 18.72
N ILE A 704 -3.67 -51.14 18.18
CA ILE A 704 -2.55 -52.05 17.80
C ILE A 704 -1.60 -51.24 16.88
N ARG A 705 -0.36 -50.86 17.25
CA ARG A 705 0.94 -51.59 17.41
C ARG A 705 1.70 -51.91 16.10
N GLY A 706 2.48 -50.94 15.60
CA GLY A 706 3.92 -50.99 15.28
C GLY A 706 4.50 -51.87 14.16
N LYS A 707 5.22 -51.24 13.20
CA LYS A 707 6.55 -51.64 12.70
C LYS A 707 7.22 -50.51 11.89
N ALA A 708 8.55 -50.49 11.94
CA ALA A 708 9.45 -49.43 11.50
C ALA A 708 10.05 -49.63 10.08
N VAL A 709 10.68 -48.54 9.61
CA VAL A 709 11.72 -48.39 8.56
C VAL A 709 11.24 -48.11 7.14
N GLY A 710 11.57 -46.90 6.67
CA GLY A 710 11.60 -46.45 5.28
C GLY A 710 11.90 -44.95 5.22
N SER A 711 13.11 -44.57 4.79
CA SER A 711 13.52 -43.18 4.56
C SER A 711 12.55 -42.50 3.58
N LEU A 712 11.85 -41.47 4.04
CA LEU A 712 10.80 -40.79 3.31
C LEU A 712 11.36 -39.60 2.52
N ASN A 713 11.13 -39.65 1.21
CA ASN A 713 11.40 -38.61 0.25
C ASN A 713 10.41 -37.44 0.46
N LEU A 714 10.93 -36.24 0.76
CA LEU A 714 10.13 -35.05 1.12
C LEU A 714 9.17 -34.59 0.01
N GLY A 715 9.35 -35.03 -1.25
CA GLY A 715 8.40 -34.81 -2.34
C GLY A 715 7.07 -35.58 -2.20
N ASN A 716 7.07 -36.71 -1.49
CA ASN A 716 5.89 -37.58 -1.36
C ASN A 716 4.99 -37.28 -0.14
N PHE A 717 5.38 -36.36 0.74
CA PHE A 717 4.53 -35.95 1.87
C PHE A 717 3.30 -35.11 1.44
N PHE A 718 3.23 -34.74 0.15
CA PHE A 718 2.13 -33.98 -0.46
C PHE A 718 1.05 -34.82 -1.16
N ALA A 719 1.11 -36.16 -1.08
CA ALA A 719 0.11 -37.04 -1.70
C ALA A 719 -0.91 -37.56 -0.66
N SER A 720 -2.08 -36.93 -0.59
CA SER A 720 -3.22 -37.43 0.21
C SER A 720 -4.00 -38.53 -0.53
N HIS A 721 -4.39 -39.54 0.24
CA HIS A 721 -5.08 -40.77 -0.14
C HIS A 721 -6.48 -40.57 -0.75
N LYS A 722 -6.80 -41.42 -1.74
CA LYS A 722 -8.15 -41.67 -2.28
C LYS A 722 -9.13 -42.16 -1.20
N GLY A 723 -10.34 -41.58 -1.14
CA GLY A 723 -11.51 -42.24 -0.56
C GLY A 723 -12.74 -41.35 -0.28
N TYR A 724 -13.81 -41.55 -1.08
CA TYR A 724 -15.23 -41.23 -0.84
C TYR A 724 -15.65 -39.75 -0.74
N SER A 725 -16.81 -39.26 -1.22
CA SER A 725 -17.86 -39.65 -2.17
C SER A 725 -18.77 -38.40 -2.24
N ARG A 726 -19.09 -37.87 -3.41
CA ARG A 726 -20.11 -36.81 -3.58
C ARG A 726 -21.33 -37.42 -4.28
N GLN A 727 -22.46 -37.46 -3.57
CA GLN A 727 -23.81 -37.73 -4.10
C GLN A 727 -24.72 -36.53 -3.80
N GLY A 728 -25.57 -36.19 -4.80
CA GLY A 728 -26.64 -35.16 -4.80
C GLY A 728 -26.18 -33.82 -5.38
N PHE A 729 -26.42 -33.38 -6.64
CA PHE A 729 -27.65 -33.31 -7.47
C PHE A 729 -28.80 -32.61 -6.72
N ASP A 730 -29.28 -31.44 -7.14
CA ASP A 730 -29.99 -31.08 -8.39
C ASP A 730 -29.87 -29.56 -8.70
N GLN A 731 -30.20 -28.96 -9.86
CA GLN A 731 -30.45 -29.31 -11.27
C GLN A 731 -30.89 -28.00 -11.99
N LEU A 732 -30.84 -28.00 -13.33
CA LEU A 732 -31.27 -27.02 -14.38
C LEU A 732 -30.04 -26.39 -15.09
N SER A 733 -29.49 -26.92 -16.20
CA SER A 733 -30.02 -27.26 -17.56
C SER A 733 -30.72 -26.06 -18.23
N THR A 734 -30.40 -25.62 -19.45
CA THR A 734 -30.15 -26.31 -20.74
C THR A 734 -29.22 -25.49 -21.66
N GLU A 735 -28.20 -26.09 -22.31
CA GLU A 735 -28.06 -26.43 -23.76
C GLU A 735 -28.08 -25.25 -24.75
N GLY A 736 -27.25 -25.16 -25.81
CA GLY A 736 -26.28 -26.08 -26.42
C GLY A 736 -25.31 -25.23 -27.28
N SER A 737 -24.51 -25.69 -28.22
CA SER A 737 -24.06 -26.99 -28.73
C SER A 737 -23.09 -26.57 -29.83
N ASP A 738 -21.85 -27.03 -29.84
CA ASP A 738 -21.14 -27.28 -31.10
C ASP A 738 -20.29 -28.53 -30.91
N GLN A 739 -20.64 -29.50 -31.73
CA GLN A 739 -20.17 -30.86 -31.80
C GLN A 739 -19.19 -30.91 -32.96
N GLU A 740 -18.06 -31.60 -32.79
CA GLU A 740 -17.72 -32.73 -33.64
C GLU A 740 -16.47 -33.44 -33.12
N ARG A 741 -16.60 -34.76 -33.00
CA ARG A 741 -15.55 -35.74 -32.75
C ARG A 741 -15.73 -36.81 -33.81
N HIS A 742 -14.61 -37.21 -34.42
CA HIS A 742 -14.26 -38.59 -34.81
C HIS A 742 -15.17 -39.25 -35.89
N ASP A 743 -14.67 -39.98 -36.90
CA ASP A 743 -13.54 -40.91 -36.90
C ASP A 743 -13.40 -41.56 -38.31
N VAL A 744 -12.29 -42.30 -38.47
CA VAL A 744 -11.97 -43.45 -39.34
C VAL A 744 -11.58 -43.32 -40.84
N ASP A 745 -10.33 -43.76 -41.06
CA ASP A 745 -9.80 -44.78 -42.01
C ASP A 745 -9.52 -44.51 -43.50
N SER A 746 -8.30 -44.96 -43.85
CA SER A 746 -7.83 -45.45 -45.16
C SER A 746 -7.71 -44.41 -46.28
N SER A 747 -6.78 -44.45 -47.23
CA SER A 747 -5.60 -45.27 -47.54
C SER A 747 -4.98 -44.58 -48.75
N ASP A 748 -3.65 -44.63 -48.84
CA ASP A 748 -2.87 -44.68 -50.07
C ASP A 748 -2.83 -43.52 -51.08
N SER A 749 -1.57 -43.22 -51.42
CA SER A 749 -1.01 -43.04 -52.76
C SER A 749 -0.87 -41.62 -53.34
N GLU A 750 0.41 -41.29 -53.55
CA GLU A 750 1.02 -40.75 -54.78
C GLU A 750 0.80 -39.24 -55.07
N ASN A 751 1.87 -38.45 -54.90
CA ASN A 751 2.76 -37.97 -55.97
C ASN A 751 2.08 -36.94 -56.89
N GLU A 752 2.47 -35.67 -56.82
CA GLU A 752 3.44 -35.08 -57.76
C GLU A 752 3.64 -33.57 -57.54
N GLU A 753 4.89 -33.17 -57.81
CA GLU A 753 5.44 -31.83 -57.84
C GLU A 753 4.81 -30.94 -58.94
N TYR A 754 4.76 -29.62 -58.75
CA TYR A 754 5.56 -28.64 -59.53
C TYR A 754 5.16 -27.17 -59.23
N SER A 755 6.17 -26.40 -58.77
CA SER A 755 6.62 -25.07 -59.23
C SER A 755 5.63 -23.90 -59.51
N ALA A 756 5.58 -22.98 -58.54
CA ALA A 756 5.95 -21.55 -58.55
C ALA A 756 5.72 -20.57 -59.75
N LEU A 757 5.34 -19.33 -59.33
CA LEU A 757 5.52 -17.95 -59.91
C LEU A 757 4.38 -17.33 -60.74
N PRO A 758 4.26 -15.97 -60.88
CA PRO A 758 4.63 -14.85 -59.98
C PRO A 758 3.57 -13.69 -59.91
N LEU A 759 3.92 -12.67 -59.09
CA LEU A 759 3.24 -11.39 -58.76
C LEU A 759 2.76 -10.52 -59.95
N PRO A 760 1.69 -9.71 -59.77
CA PRO A 760 1.31 -8.64 -60.72
C PRO A 760 1.80 -7.25 -60.30
N ARG A 761 2.24 -6.45 -61.30
CA ARG A 761 2.42 -4.99 -61.25
C ARG A 761 1.18 -4.28 -61.84
N PRO A 762 0.94 -3.00 -61.48
CA PRO A 762 -0.32 -2.29 -61.73
C PRO A 762 -0.35 -1.56 -63.08
N PRO A 763 -1.53 -1.07 -63.50
CA PRO A 763 -1.58 0.31 -63.98
C PRO A 763 -2.87 1.10 -63.65
N SER A 764 -2.71 2.44 -63.74
CA SER A 764 -3.65 3.58 -63.73
C SER A 764 -4.32 3.99 -62.42
#